data_AF-A0A8D2MA85-F1
#
_entry.id   AF-A0A8D2MA85-F1
#
_cell.length_a   1.000
_cell.length_b   1.000
_cell.length_c   1.000
_cell.angle_alpha   90.00
_cell.angle_beta   90.00
_cell.angle_gamma   90.00
#
_symmetry.space_group_name_H-M   'P 1'
#
loop_
_entity.id
_entity.type
_entity.pdbx_description
1 polymer ?
#
loop_
_entity_poly.entity_id
_entity_poly.type
_entity_poly.pdbx_seq_one_letter_code
_entity_poly.pdbx_strand_id
1 'polypeptide(L)'
;MEGQDPGNGWKLKVGTFGWILGRNSGCEGGQPWHRCPEQLGLPLDPCSAQGRVGAAWDSGRCPRPGRAGPVPGCGERTAVPVPVPVPVPAPLPSPLPALWRPGRGAGREGRRSRVAARLKRPRAAGAAQSRLGRRAGPARCPPAAPAPSAAPRPARPGPRRPASMAGAIIENMSTRKLCIVGGILLVLQVIAFLVGGLIAPSPTTAVPYMSVKCIDVRKNHHKAKWLMPWGPNHCKKLKDFDEAVSRQIEANDIVFAVHIPLPSKEMSPWFQFMLFIMQLDIAFKMDNDLKENAEITLDVSLAYRDDMFDEWEEIAHAIEIRKLKCTFGSPKTVESEGRHYDCDFLPFMEIGSVAHKYYLINIRLPVNDRKGINVGIGEIKDIRLVGIHQNGGFTKVWFAMKTFLTPSILIIMVWYWRRITLMTRAPVLLEKVIFALGISMTFINIPVEWFSIGFDWTWMLLFGDIRQGIFYAMLLSFWIIFCGEHMMDQNERNRLSGYWKQVGPIAVGSFCLFIFDMCERGVQLKNPFYSIWTTEVGTELAMAFIIVAGICLCLYFLFLCFMVFQVFRNISGKQSSLPAMSKARRLHYEGLIFRFKFMMLITLACAAMTVIFFIVSQVTEGHWKWGDITIQVNSAFFTGIYGMWNLYVFALMFLYAPSHKNYGEDQSNGDLGVNSGEELQLTTTITHVDGPTEVYKLARKEAQE
;
A
#
# COMPACT_ATOMS: atom_id res chain seq x y z
N MET A 1 9.17 10.85 75.60
CA MET A 1 8.29 10.82 74.42
C MET A 1 8.38 12.18 73.69
N GLU A 2 9.51 12.64 73.13
CA GLU A 2 10.54 11.95 72.32
C GLU A 2 9.92 11.18 71.15
N GLY A 3 10.11 11.52 69.87
CA GLY A 3 10.81 12.68 69.31
C GLY A 3 12.33 12.50 69.18
N GLN A 4 12.79 12.11 67.97
CA GLN A 4 14.15 12.34 67.46
C GLN A 4 14.30 11.92 65.97
N ASP A 5 14.59 12.90 65.11
CA ASP A 5 15.60 12.78 64.03
C ASP A 5 16.98 12.52 64.70
N PRO A 6 18.02 11.94 64.04
CA PRO A 6 18.52 12.32 62.70
C PRO A 6 19.05 11.12 61.85
N GLY A 7 19.65 11.25 60.66
CA GLY A 7 19.92 12.40 59.77
C GLY A 7 21.24 12.23 58.98
N ASN A 8 21.48 13.10 57.99
CA ASN A 8 22.73 13.25 57.18
C ASN A 8 23.09 12.06 56.24
N GLY A 9 23.59 12.23 55.01
CA GLY A 9 23.92 13.39 54.14
C GLY A 9 24.61 12.78 52.88
N TRP A 10 24.79 13.42 51.73
CA TRP A 10 25.06 14.83 51.40
C TRP A 10 24.57 15.13 49.96
N LYS A 11 24.02 16.35 49.76
CA LYS A 11 24.35 17.38 48.74
C LYS A 11 24.77 16.94 47.29
N LEU A 12 24.45 17.68 46.22
CA LEU A 12 24.27 19.14 46.12
C LEU A 12 23.46 19.57 44.86
N LYS A 13 22.58 20.58 45.02
CA LYS A 13 22.21 21.70 44.10
C LYS A 13 21.82 21.44 42.62
N VAL A 14 20.61 21.87 42.19
CA VAL A 14 20.18 23.25 41.80
C VAL A 14 20.85 23.70 40.47
N GLY A 15 20.11 24.19 39.47
CA GLY A 15 18.69 24.60 39.41
C GLY A 15 18.37 25.24 38.05
N THR A 16 17.37 26.11 37.85
CA THR A 16 16.21 26.59 38.65
C THR A 16 15.32 27.44 37.71
N PHE A 17 13.99 27.20 37.71
CA PHE A 17 12.84 28.13 37.45
C PHE A 17 12.90 29.13 36.25
N GLY A 18 11.87 29.34 35.44
CA GLY A 18 10.47 29.73 35.79
C GLY A 18 10.22 31.19 35.29
N TRP A 19 9.02 31.78 35.24
CA TRP A 19 7.64 31.38 35.58
C TRP A 19 6.68 32.54 35.14
N ILE A 20 5.36 32.28 35.04
CA ILE A 20 4.21 33.22 35.27
C ILE A 20 3.87 34.35 34.26
N LEU A 21 2.76 34.13 33.55
CA LEU A 21 1.53 34.96 33.41
C LEU A 21 1.52 36.49 33.72
N GLY A 22 1.24 37.30 32.68
CA GLY A 22 -0.03 38.06 32.55
C GLY A 22 -0.28 39.39 33.31
N ARG A 23 -0.61 40.47 32.56
CA ARG A 23 -1.70 41.43 32.91
C ARG A 23 -2.07 42.40 31.77
N ASN A 24 -3.31 42.91 31.84
CA ASN A 24 -3.87 43.98 30.99
C ASN A 24 -3.19 45.34 31.20
N SER A 25 -3.18 46.21 30.17
CA SER A 25 -3.85 47.53 30.13
C SER A 25 -3.34 48.40 28.98
N GLY A 26 -4.19 49.31 28.45
CA GLY A 26 -3.79 50.30 27.44
C GLY A 26 -4.89 50.64 26.42
N CYS A 27 -5.71 51.65 26.72
CA CYS A 27 -6.62 52.30 25.77
C CYS A 27 -6.33 53.81 25.76
N GLU A 28 -6.00 54.35 24.59
CA GLU A 28 -6.03 55.76 24.17
C GLU A 28 -5.92 55.73 22.63
N GLY A 29 -6.60 56.53 21.80
CA GLY A 29 -7.52 57.63 22.07
C GLY A 29 -7.25 58.79 21.11
N GLY A 30 -7.96 58.91 19.97
CA GLY A 30 -7.71 60.01 19.02
C GLY A 30 -8.40 59.91 17.64
N GLN A 31 -9.61 60.48 17.54
CA GLN A 31 -10.22 61.02 16.31
C GLN A 31 -10.00 62.55 16.25
N PRO A 32 -10.51 63.36 15.28
CA PRO A 32 -11.25 63.08 14.02
C PRO A 32 -10.62 63.77 12.78
N TRP A 33 -11.31 63.80 11.61
CA TRP A 33 -11.68 65.02 10.86
C TRP A 33 -12.66 64.68 9.71
N HIS A 34 -13.57 65.61 9.36
CA HIS A 34 -14.76 65.39 8.51
C HIS A 34 -14.52 65.56 6.99
N ARG A 35 -15.31 64.86 6.14
CA ARG A 35 -16.36 65.46 5.26
C ARG A 35 -17.05 64.46 4.29
N CYS A 36 -18.38 64.54 4.25
CA CYS A 36 -19.28 64.37 3.08
C CYS A 36 -19.89 65.79 2.81
N PRO A 37 -20.69 66.07 1.73
CA PRO A 37 -21.60 65.17 0.97
C PRO A 37 -21.71 65.48 -0.55
N GLU A 38 -22.85 65.08 -1.18
CA GLU A 38 -23.40 65.47 -2.51
C GLU A 38 -22.77 64.85 -3.78
N GLN A 39 -23.49 64.61 -4.90
CA GLN A 39 -24.92 64.31 -5.19
C GLN A 39 -25.04 63.86 -6.69
N LEU A 40 -26.24 63.41 -7.13
CA LEU A 40 -26.74 63.34 -8.53
C LEU A 40 -26.14 62.32 -9.55
N GLY A 41 -27.05 61.68 -10.32
CA GLY A 41 -26.89 61.56 -11.79
C GLY A 41 -26.93 60.17 -12.45
N LEU A 42 -28.05 59.82 -13.09
CA LEU A 42 -28.12 58.85 -14.22
C LEU A 42 -27.43 59.45 -15.47
N PRO A 43 -26.86 58.65 -16.40
CA PRO A 43 -27.60 58.09 -17.56
C PRO A 43 -27.37 56.57 -17.77
N LEU A 44 -28.32 55.76 -18.27
CA LEU A 44 -28.81 55.57 -19.66
C LEU A 44 -27.82 54.92 -20.66
N ASP A 45 -28.31 53.90 -21.37
CA ASP A 45 -27.63 53.10 -22.41
C ASP A 45 -27.22 53.88 -23.67
N PRO A 46 -26.48 53.23 -24.59
CA PRO A 46 -27.00 53.17 -25.97
C PRO A 46 -27.03 51.77 -26.60
N CYS A 47 -28.05 51.54 -27.44
CA CYS A 47 -28.32 50.29 -28.15
C CYS A 47 -27.49 50.09 -29.43
N SER A 48 -27.36 48.84 -29.89
CA SER A 48 -27.64 48.45 -31.29
C SER A 48 -27.69 46.91 -31.46
N ALA A 49 -28.20 46.36 -32.57
CA ALA A 49 -29.62 46.23 -32.92
C ALA A 49 -29.78 45.32 -34.17
N GLN A 50 -30.43 44.15 -34.05
CA GLN A 50 -31.03 43.30 -35.11
C GLN A 50 -31.44 41.94 -34.50
N GLY A 51 -32.65 41.38 -34.64
CA GLY A 51 -33.95 41.92 -35.05
C GLY A 51 -34.97 40.82 -35.41
N ARG A 52 -36.28 41.03 -35.11
CA ARG A 52 -37.49 40.34 -35.69
C ARG A 52 -37.66 38.81 -35.42
N VAL A 53 -38.82 38.17 -35.22
CA VAL A 53 -40.30 38.42 -35.13
C VAL A 53 -40.86 37.34 -34.15
N GLY A 54 -41.95 37.44 -33.38
CA GLY A 54 -42.95 38.48 -33.07
C GLY A 54 -44.23 37.83 -32.48
N ALA A 55 -45.15 38.65 -31.93
CA ALA A 55 -46.53 38.31 -31.46
C ALA A 55 -46.69 37.26 -30.32
N ALA A 56 -47.67 37.34 -29.41
CA ALA A 56 -48.57 38.43 -28.99
C ALA A 56 -49.30 38.03 -27.67
N TRP A 57 -49.61 39.02 -26.80
CA TRP A 57 -50.75 39.11 -25.85
C TRP A 57 -50.92 37.95 -24.82
N ASP A 58 -51.48 38.11 -23.61
CA ASP A 58 -52.33 39.16 -23.04
C ASP A 58 -52.28 39.16 -21.49
N SER A 59 -52.87 40.18 -20.84
CA SER A 59 -53.39 40.31 -19.45
C SER A 59 -52.96 39.34 -18.30
N GLY A 60 -52.74 39.72 -17.05
CA GLY A 60 -52.97 41.00 -16.35
C GLY A 60 -54.02 40.91 -15.21
N ARG A 61 -53.57 40.65 -13.96
CA ARG A 61 -54.09 41.26 -12.70
C ARG A 61 -53.52 40.64 -11.40
N CYS A 62 -53.16 41.51 -10.45
CA CYS A 62 -53.12 41.20 -9.01
C CYS A 62 -54.43 41.66 -8.33
N PRO A 63 -54.72 41.15 -7.13
CA PRO A 63 -55.18 42.04 -6.06
C PRO A 63 -54.44 41.86 -4.70
N ARG A 64 -54.42 42.97 -3.94
CA ARG A 64 -54.09 43.13 -2.50
C ARG A 64 -55.36 43.74 -1.83
N PRO A 65 -55.42 44.12 -0.52
CA PRO A 65 -54.68 43.72 0.70
C PRO A 65 -55.60 43.44 1.93
N GLY A 66 -55.04 43.10 3.11
CA GLY A 66 -55.70 43.27 4.44
C GLY A 66 -55.16 42.32 5.53
N ARG A 67 -54.12 42.69 6.31
CA ARG A 67 -54.11 43.40 7.62
C ARG A 67 -54.53 42.57 8.87
N ALA A 68 -53.52 42.29 9.72
CA ALA A 68 -53.43 42.57 11.18
C ALA A 68 -53.10 41.37 12.10
N GLY A 69 -52.16 41.55 13.05
CA GLY A 69 -51.89 40.62 14.17
C GLY A 69 -50.38 40.31 14.40
N PRO A 70 -49.84 40.31 15.64
CA PRO A 70 -48.39 40.21 15.90
C PRO A 70 -47.92 38.86 16.53
N VAL A 71 -46.75 38.87 17.18
CA VAL A 71 -46.09 37.81 18.02
C VAL A 71 -45.27 36.75 17.21
N PRO A 72 -44.34 35.99 17.82
CA PRO A 72 -42.94 36.34 18.12
C PRO A 72 -41.92 35.60 17.22
N GLY A 73 -40.62 35.87 17.38
CA GLY A 73 -39.57 35.32 16.52
C GLY A 73 -39.04 33.94 16.90
N CYS A 74 -38.56 33.20 15.89
CA CYS A 74 -37.45 32.24 15.97
C CYS A 74 -36.97 31.93 14.54
N GLY A 75 -35.75 32.33 14.19
CA GLY A 75 -35.13 32.00 12.90
C GLY A 75 -34.19 30.81 13.08
N GLU A 76 -34.58 29.64 12.59
CA GLU A 76 -33.76 28.43 12.67
C GLU A 76 -32.42 28.60 11.95
N ARG A 77 -31.34 28.13 12.60
CA ARG A 77 -30.07 27.91 11.93
C ARG A 77 -30.22 26.69 11.04
N THR A 78 -30.14 26.86 9.73
CA THR A 78 -29.91 25.76 8.79
C THR A 78 -28.66 24.98 9.21
N ALA A 79 -28.86 23.75 9.66
CA ALA A 79 -27.76 22.89 10.09
C ALA A 79 -26.85 22.54 8.90
N VAL A 80 -25.56 22.84 9.05
CA VAL A 80 -24.51 22.41 8.11
C VAL A 80 -24.38 20.89 8.20
N PRO A 81 -24.29 20.14 7.08
CA PRO A 81 -24.07 18.70 7.14
C PRO A 81 -22.69 18.40 7.76
N VAL A 82 -22.70 17.63 8.85
CA VAL A 82 -21.49 17.16 9.52
C VAL A 82 -20.79 16.12 8.62
N PRO A 83 -19.47 16.23 8.38
CA PRO A 83 -18.76 15.25 7.57
C PRO A 83 -18.70 13.88 8.25
N VAL A 84 -19.03 12.83 7.50
CA VAL A 84 -18.91 11.43 7.94
C VAL A 84 -17.45 11.01 7.90
N PRO A 85 -16.87 10.45 8.99
CA PRO A 85 -15.51 9.91 8.95
C PRO A 85 -15.40 8.74 7.98
N VAL A 86 -14.41 8.76 7.10
CA VAL A 86 -14.04 7.58 6.30
C VAL A 86 -13.39 6.56 7.26
N PRO A 87 -13.74 5.26 7.22
CA PRO A 87 -13.13 4.26 8.09
C PRO A 87 -11.62 4.16 7.85
N VAL A 88 -10.83 4.32 8.92
CA VAL A 88 -9.38 4.14 8.93
C VAL A 88 -9.05 2.90 9.79
N PRO A 89 -8.14 2.01 9.36
CA PRO A 89 -7.67 0.92 10.24
C PRO A 89 -7.01 1.48 11.50
N ALA A 90 -7.41 0.97 12.66
CA ALA A 90 -7.11 1.58 13.95
C ALA A 90 -5.59 1.76 14.23
N PRO A 91 -5.18 2.86 14.87
CA PRO A 91 -3.78 3.09 15.23
C PRO A 91 -3.31 2.15 16.35
N LEU A 92 -2.04 1.74 16.27
CA LEU A 92 -1.35 0.96 17.29
C LEU A 92 -1.35 1.70 18.65
N PRO A 93 -1.74 1.04 19.76
CA PRO A 93 -1.60 1.63 21.09
C PRO A 93 -0.12 1.67 21.52
N SER A 94 0.33 2.83 21.99
CA SER A 94 1.65 3.03 22.57
C SER A 94 1.82 2.26 23.90
N PRO A 95 3.00 1.67 24.19
CA PRO A 95 3.18 0.83 25.37
C PRO A 95 3.40 1.65 26.67
N LEU A 96 2.73 1.24 27.75
CA LEU A 96 3.06 1.58 29.13
C LEU A 96 3.24 0.28 29.95
N PRO A 97 3.95 0.33 31.09
CA PRO A 97 5.04 -0.62 31.32
C PRO A 97 4.62 -1.94 31.96
N ALA A 98 5.32 -3.02 31.57
CA ALA A 98 5.21 -4.32 32.19
C ALA A 98 5.75 -4.30 33.63
N LEU A 99 4.89 -4.53 34.62
CA LEU A 99 5.32 -4.86 35.98
C LEU A 99 5.58 -6.38 36.07
N TRP A 100 6.85 -6.76 36.04
CA TRP A 100 7.30 -8.13 36.28
C TRP A 100 7.40 -8.41 37.78
N ARG A 101 6.82 -9.52 38.28
CA ARG A 101 7.41 -10.28 39.40
C ARG A 101 6.98 -11.78 39.36
N PRO A 102 7.88 -12.73 39.66
CA PRO A 102 7.62 -14.16 39.50
C PRO A 102 7.19 -14.86 40.80
N GLY A 103 6.30 -15.85 40.69
CA GLY A 103 5.98 -16.82 41.75
C GLY A 103 6.56 -18.20 41.45
N ARG A 104 7.24 -18.83 42.42
CA ARG A 104 7.83 -20.17 42.31
C ARG A 104 6.86 -21.25 42.82
N GLY A 105 7.01 -22.49 42.35
CA GLY A 105 6.99 -23.65 43.25
C GLY A 105 6.25 -24.92 42.80
N ALA A 106 7.02 -26.00 42.63
CA ALA A 106 6.64 -27.43 42.67
C ALA A 106 5.57 -27.95 41.66
N GLY A 107 5.59 -29.20 41.21
CA GLY A 107 6.49 -30.32 41.50
C GLY A 107 5.72 -31.65 41.61
N ARG A 108 6.32 -32.77 41.15
CA ARG A 108 5.76 -34.14 41.00
C ARG A 108 4.92 -34.39 39.72
N GLU A 109 4.81 -35.61 39.16
CA GLU A 109 5.63 -36.85 39.19
C GLU A 109 4.99 -37.87 38.21
N GLY A 110 5.77 -38.75 37.56
CA GLY A 110 5.22 -40.06 37.10
C GLY A 110 5.31 -40.47 35.61
N ARG A 111 6.12 -41.51 35.38
CA ARG A 111 5.96 -42.62 34.40
C ARG A 111 6.11 -42.40 32.88
N ARG A 112 7.32 -42.71 32.42
CA ARG A 112 7.67 -43.82 31.49
C ARG A 112 6.63 -44.24 30.42
N SER A 113 7.08 -44.18 29.15
CA SER A 113 7.47 -45.40 28.42
C SER A 113 8.49 -45.11 27.31
N ARG A 114 9.50 -45.98 27.18
CA ARG A 114 10.44 -46.01 26.05
C ARG A 114 10.15 -47.27 25.24
N VAL A 115 10.13 -47.18 23.91
CA VAL A 115 10.45 -48.31 23.04
C VAL A 115 11.53 -47.86 22.07
N ALA A 116 12.64 -48.59 22.05
CA ALA A 116 13.72 -48.41 21.09
C ALA A 116 13.80 -49.67 20.21
N ALA A 117 13.98 -49.49 18.91
CA ALA A 117 14.28 -50.58 17.99
C ALA A 117 15.71 -50.40 17.46
N ARG A 118 16.52 -51.46 17.52
CA ARG A 118 17.95 -51.44 17.15
C ARG A 118 18.30 -52.72 16.39
N LEU A 119 19.01 -52.56 15.26
CA LEU A 119 19.85 -53.57 14.59
C LEU A 119 19.24 -54.92 14.15
N LYS A 120 19.37 -55.22 12.85
CA LYS A 120 20.38 -56.20 12.36
C LYS A 120 20.54 -56.19 10.84
N ARG A 121 21.78 -56.37 10.38
CA ARG A 121 22.14 -56.89 9.04
C ARG A 121 22.18 -58.42 9.09
N PRO A 122 22.17 -59.08 7.92
CA PRO A 122 23.17 -60.12 7.66
C PRO A 122 23.99 -59.84 6.37
N ARG A 123 24.98 -60.69 6.11
CA ARG A 123 25.96 -60.66 5.00
C ARG A 123 26.26 -62.12 4.57
N ALA A 124 26.97 -62.30 3.46
CA ALA A 124 27.43 -63.57 2.85
C ALA A 124 26.41 -64.28 1.93
N ALA A 125 26.79 -65.08 0.90
CA ALA A 125 28.03 -65.15 0.09
C ALA A 125 27.76 -66.10 -1.12
N GLY A 126 28.58 -66.03 -2.19
CA GLY A 126 28.52 -67.00 -3.30
C GLY A 126 29.40 -66.57 -4.48
N ALA A 127 30.18 -67.49 -5.06
CA ALA A 127 31.21 -67.21 -6.07
C ALA A 127 31.13 -68.16 -7.28
N ALA A 128 31.68 -67.76 -8.43
CA ALA A 128 32.05 -68.68 -9.51
C ALA A 128 33.23 -68.15 -10.37
N GLN A 129 34.18 -69.05 -10.62
CA GLN A 129 35.31 -69.01 -11.58
C GLN A 129 34.79 -69.29 -13.01
N SER A 130 35.52 -69.28 -14.15
CA SER A 130 36.83 -68.78 -14.65
C SER A 130 36.89 -69.09 -16.17
N ARG A 131 37.88 -68.56 -16.94
CA ARG A 131 38.80 -69.33 -17.83
C ARG A 131 39.42 -68.51 -18.99
N LEU A 132 40.76 -68.67 -19.11
CA LEU A 132 41.62 -68.72 -20.32
C LEU A 132 41.51 -67.69 -21.46
N GLY A 133 42.68 -67.21 -21.92
CA GLY A 133 42.87 -66.55 -23.22
C GLY A 133 44.08 -67.12 -23.98
N ARG A 134 44.43 -66.55 -25.15
CA ARG A 134 45.75 -66.76 -25.82
C ARG A 134 46.06 -65.70 -26.90
N ARG A 135 47.34 -65.66 -27.29
CA ARG A 135 48.05 -64.67 -28.15
C ARG A 135 47.72 -64.77 -29.66
N ALA A 136 47.88 -63.67 -30.41
CA ALA A 136 48.91 -63.44 -31.45
C ALA A 136 48.52 -62.37 -32.51
N GLY A 137 49.49 -61.61 -33.05
CA GLY A 137 49.38 -60.82 -34.31
C GLY A 137 50.35 -61.36 -35.37
N PRO A 138 50.96 -60.56 -36.28
CA PRO A 138 50.61 -59.26 -36.87
C PRO A 138 50.81 -59.17 -38.43
N ALA A 139 50.46 -58.06 -39.10
CA ALA A 139 50.90 -57.74 -40.49
C ALA A 139 50.87 -56.21 -40.75
N ARG A 140 52.02 -55.53 -40.95
CA ARG A 140 52.70 -55.12 -42.21
C ARG A 140 52.18 -53.83 -42.91
N CYS A 141 53.07 -52.83 -43.04
CA CYS A 141 53.04 -51.69 -43.98
C CYS A 141 54.13 -51.90 -45.06
N PRO A 142 54.06 -51.34 -46.29
CA PRO A 142 54.62 -49.99 -46.63
C PRO A 142 53.94 -49.33 -47.88
N PRO A 143 54.51 -48.36 -48.65
CA PRO A 143 55.26 -47.11 -48.34
C PRO A 143 54.60 -45.81 -48.92
N ALA A 144 55.25 -44.64 -48.76
CA ALA A 144 54.87 -43.32 -49.32
C ALA A 144 55.29 -43.16 -50.82
N ALA A 145 55.11 -42.04 -51.57
CA ALA A 145 54.85 -40.61 -51.29
C ALA A 145 54.12 -39.96 -52.53
N PRO A 146 54.05 -38.61 -52.83
CA PRO A 146 54.67 -37.41 -52.25
C PRO A 146 53.66 -36.28 -51.85
N ALA A 147 53.83 -35.02 -52.33
CA ALA A 147 53.03 -33.81 -52.01
C ALA A 147 52.92 -32.82 -53.20
N PRO A 148 52.04 -31.81 -53.13
CA PRO A 148 52.55 -30.43 -53.32
C PRO A 148 51.92 -29.31 -52.45
N SER A 149 52.73 -28.27 -52.24
CA SER A 149 52.37 -26.85 -51.98
C SER A 149 51.60 -26.45 -50.70
N ALA A 150 51.98 -25.30 -50.15
CA ALA A 150 51.53 -24.80 -48.84
C ALA A 150 50.45 -23.70 -48.94
N ALA A 151 49.61 -23.63 -47.90
CA ALA A 151 48.82 -22.46 -47.51
C ALA A 151 48.95 -22.25 -45.99
N PRO A 152 48.88 -21.01 -45.47
CA PRO A 152 49.39 -20.70 -44.13
C PRO A 152 48.49 -21.21 -42.99
N ARG A 153 49.13 -21.62 -41.88
CA ARG A 153 48.45 -21.96 -40.63
C ARG A 153 47.73 -20.73 -40.05
N PRO A 154 46.50 -20.86 -39.51
CA PRO A 154 45.90 -19.78 -38.74
C PRO A 154 46.74 -19.46 -37.50
N ALA A 155 46.94 -18.17 -37.24
CA ALA A 155 47.74 -17.71 -36.12
C ALA A 155 47.15 -18.18 -34.77
N ARG A 156 48.03 -18.55 -33.83
CA ARG A 156 47.63 -18.73 -32.42
C ARG A 156 46.97 -17.43 -31.94
N PRO A 157 45.82 -17.48 -31.26
CA PRO A 157 45.30 -16.29 -30.60
C PRO A 157 46.31 -15.86 -29.52
N GLY A 158 46.87 -14.66 -29.67
CA GLY A 158 47.71 -14.06 -28.64
C GLY A 158 46.93 -13.83 -27.34
N PRO A 159 47.62 -13.60 -26.21
CA PRO A 159 46.95 -13.30 -24.96
C PRO A 159 46.02 -12.09 -25.16
N ARG A 160 44.71 -12.29 -24.92
CA ARG A 160 43.73 -11.20 -24.97
C ARG A 160 44.13 -10.18 -23.90
N ARG A 161 44.32 -8.93 -24.32
CA ARG A 161 44.56 -7.79 -23.41
C ARG A 161 43.47 -7.76 -22.33
N PRO A 162 43.79 -7.40 -21.08
CA PRO A 162 42.76 -7.19 -20.06
C PRO A 162 41.81 -6.07 -20.53
N ALA A 163 40.51 -6.36 -20.56
CA ALA A 163 39.51 -5.37 -20.91
C ALA A 163 39.32 -4.40 -19.73
N SER A 164 39.51 -3.11 -19.97
CA SER A 164 39.26 -2.05 -18.98
C SER A 164 37.84 -2.15 -18.42
N MET A 165 37.68 -2.07 -17.09
CA MET A 165 36.35 -2.10 -16.47
C MET A 165 35.51 -0.90 -16.92
N ALA A 166 34.48 -1.15 -17.73
CA ALA A 166 33.48 -0.14 -18.06
C ALA A 166 32.67 0.20 -16.81
N GLY A 167 32.85 1.42 -16.29
CA GLY A 167 32.07 1.93 -15.15
C GLY A 167 30.58 2.06 -15.47
N ALA A 168 29.76 2.27 -14.45
CA ALA A 168 28.35 2.54 -14.63
C ALA A 168 28.11 3.92 -15.29
N ILE A 169 26.92 4.16 -15.81
CA ILE A 169 26.56 5.45 -16.42
C ILE A 169 26.72 6.59 -15.40
N ILE A 170 26.28 6.40 -14.15
CA ILE A 170 26.42 7.40 -13.07
C ILE A 170 27.89 7.77 -12.76
N GLU A 171 28.84 6.87 -12.94
CA GLU A 171 30.28 7.12 -12.72
C GLU A 171 30.91 7.93 -13.87
N ASN A 172 30.32 7.84 -15.07
CA ASN A 172 30.81 8.51 -16.28
C ASN A 172 30.05 9.82 -16.59
N MET A 173 29.06 10.18 -15.78
CA MET A 173 28.18 11.32 -16.04
C MET A 173 28.67 12.58 -15.33
N SER A 174 29.02 13.61 -16.11
CA SER A 174 29.28 14.96 -15.59
C SER A 174 28.09 15.51 -14.81
N THR A 175 28.33 16.25 -13.71
CA THR A 175 27.29 16.88 -12.87
C THR A 175 26.23 17.63 -13.68
N ARG A 176 26.60 18.38 -14.74
CA ARG A 176 25.65 19.08 -15.62
C ARG A 176 24.62 18.14 -16.25
N LYS A 177 25.04 16.96 -16.73
CA LYS A 177 24.13 15.95 -17.31
C LYS A 177 23.25 15.33 -16.23
N LEU A 178 23.79 15.07 -15.05
CA LEU A 178 23.03 14.55 -13.91
C LEU A 178 21.94 15.53 -13.46
N CYS A 179 22.24 16.83 -13.40
CA CYS A 179 21.27 17.89 -13.12
C CYS A 179 20.19 18.02 -14.21
N ILE A 180 20.55 17.87 -15.50
CA ILE A 180 19.57 17.87 -16.61
C ILE A 180 18.61 16.68 -16.48
N VAL A 181 19.11 15.47 -16.24
CA VAL A 181 18.27 14.28 -16.05
C VAL A 181 17.39 14.44 -14.81
N GLY A 182 17.94 14.91 -13.69
CA GLY A 182 17.17 15.21 -12.48
C GLY A 182 16.07 16.25 -12.70
N GLY A 183 16.34 17.31 -13.46
CA GLY A 183 15.36 18.32 -13.86
C GLY A 183 14.23 17.74 -14.72
N ILE A 184 14.55 16.89 -15.69
CA ILE A 184 13.54 16.19 -16.52
C ILE A 184 12.66 15.28 -15.65
N LEU A 185 13.25 14.50 -14.74
CA LEU A 185 12.50 13.64 -13.82
C LEU A 185 11.61 14.47 -12.88
N LEU A 186 12.09 15.63 -12.39
CA LEU A 186 11.30 16.53 -11.56
C LEU A 186 10.12 17.16 -12.33
N VAL A 187 10.31 17.54 -13.60
CA VAL A 187 9.21 18.01 -14.46
C VAL A 187 8.16 16.91 -14.67
N LEU A 188 8.59 15.67 -14.96
CA LEU A 188 7.67 14.53 -15.08
C LEU A 188 6.94 14.24 -13.76
N GLN A 189 7.60 14.44 -12.61
CA GLN A 189 6.97 14.30 -11.30
C GLN A 189 5.92 15.38 -11.03
N VAL A 190 6.20 16.64 -11.40
CA VAL A 190 5.22 17.74 -11.31
C VAL A 190 4.03 17.45 -12.21
N ILE A 191 4.25 16.97 -13.44
CA ILE A 191 3.17 16.56 -14.34
C ILE A 191 2.31 15.45 -13.70
N ALA A 192 2.91 14.44 -13.06
CA ALA A 192 2.17 13.38 -12.36
C ALA A 192 1.24 13.94 -11.27
N PHE A 193 1.73 14.87 -10.43
CA PHE A 193 0.90 15.55 -9.43
C PHE A 193 -0.22 16.41 -10.06
N LEU A 194 0.07 17.16 -11.14
CA LEU A 194 -0.91 18.01 -11.81
C LEU A 194 -2.02 17.21 -12.49
N VAL A 195 -1.71 16.04 -13.06
CA VAL A 195 -2.70 15.13 -13.65
C VAL A 195 -3.71 14.67 -12.59
N GLY A 196 -3.26 14.26 -11.39
CA GLY A 196 -4.17 13.92 -10.32
C GLY A 196 -4.89 15.11 -9.69
N GLY A 197 -4.22 16.24 -9.54
CA GLY A 197 -4.75 17.41 -8.83
C GLY A 197 -5.76 18.24 -9.64
N LEU A 198 -5.60 18.29 -10.98
CA LEU A 198 -6.39 19.15 -11.86
C LEU A 198 -7.28 18.40 -12.86
N ILE A 199 -6.98 17.13 -13.18
CA ILE A 199 -7.73 16.36 -14.18
C ILE A 199 -8.56 15.25 -13.52
N ALA A 200 -7.96 14.49 -12.60
CA ALA A 200 -8.67 13.40 -11.94
C ALA A 200 -9.66 13.93 -10.87
N PRO A 201 -10.93 13.45 -10.86
CA PRO A 201 -11.83 13.69 -9.73
C PRO A 201 -11.42 12.83 -8.53
N SER A 202 -12.20 12.85 -7.45
CA SER A 202 -11.87 12.16 -6.19
C SER A 202 -11.65 10.66 -6.42
N PRO A 203 -10.75 9.97 -5.69
CA PRO A 203 -10.43 8.57 -5.97
C PRO A 203 -11.64 7.65 -5.77
N THR A 204 -12.42 7.93 -4.73
CA THR A 204 -13.66 7.23 -4.38
C THR A 204 -14.83 8.21 -4.28
N THR A 205 -16.04 7.67 -4.30
CA THR A 205 -17.29 8.38 -3.99
C THR A 205 -18.06 7.55 -2.98
N ALA A 206 -18.49 8.19 -1.88
CA ALA A 206 -19.35 7.58 -0.87
C ALA A 206 -20.78 8.12 -1.04
N VAL A 207 -21.76 7.21 -1.17
CA VAL A 207 -23.17 7.54 -1.36
C VAL A 207 -23.99 6.88 -0.24
N PRO A 208 -24.70 7.66 0.59
CA PRO A 208 -25.60 7.09 1.59
C PRO A 208 -26.91 6.61 0.95
N TYR A 209 -27.35 5.44 1.36
CA TYR A 209 -28.63 4.82 1.00
C TYR A 209 -29.41 4.55 2.29
N MET A 210 -30.65 5.00 2.33
CA MET A 210 -31.62 4.62 3.37
C MET A 210 -32.43 3.44 2.86
N SER A 211 -32.53 2.37 3.66
CA SER A 211 -33.34 1.22 3.29
C SER A 211 -34.84 1.51 3.34
N VAL A 212 -35.59 0.87 2.46
CA VAL A 212 -37.06 0.92 2.48
C VAL A 212 -37.57 -0.35 3.16
N LYS A 213 -38.34 -0.17 4.24
CA LYS A 213 -39.03 -1.24 4.96
C LYS A 213 -40.16 -1.78 4.06
N CYS A 214 -39.94 -2.94 3.45
CA CYS A 214 -40.88 -3.66 2.61
C CYS A 214 -41.56 -4.80 3.38
N ILE A 215 -42.81 -5.10 3.03
CA ILE A 215 -43.61 -6.17 3.67
C ILE A 215 -43.73 -7.39 2.73
N ASP A 216 -43.35 -8.58 3.22
CA ASP A 216 -43.46 -9.86 2.51
C ASP A 216 -44.47 -10.82 3.17
N VAL A 217 -45.75 -10.67 2.84
CA VAL A 217 -46.89 -11.42 3.44
C VAL A 217 -46.97 -12.89 2.96
N ARG A 218 -45.85 -13.56 2.67
CA ARG A 218 -45.81 -14.92 2.11
C ARG A 218 -45.26 -15.94 3.10
N LYS A 219 -46.12 -16.90 3.49
CA LYS A 219 -45.79 -18.02 4.40
C LYS A 219 -44.58 -18.89 4.01
N ASN A 220 -44.12 -18.83 2.75
CA ASN A 220 -42.93 -19.55 2.28
C ASN A 220 -41.82 -18.56 1.92
N HIS A 221 -41.04 -18.14 2.92
CA HIS A 221 -39.87 -17.27 2.74
C HIS A 221 -38.73 -17.92 1.92
N HIS A 222 -38.81 -19.22 1.61
CA HIS A 222 -37.80 -19.99 0.87
C HIS A 222 -37.68 -19.72 -0.63
N LYS A 223 -38.56 -18.90 -1.24
CA LYS A 223 -38.35 -18.36 -2.58
C LYS A 223 -38.12 -16.86 -2.47
N ALA A 224 -36.89 -16.42 -2.71
CA ALA A 224 -36.53 -15.01 -2.75
C ALA A 224 -37.43 -14.27 -3.75
N LYS A 225 -38.33 -13.43 -3.22
CA LYS A 225 -39.05 -12.46 -4.04
C LYS A 225 -38.27 -11.16 -3.97
N TRP A 226 -37.80 -10.69 -5.12
CA TRP A 226 -37.09 -9.41 -5.21
C TRP A 226 -38.04 -8.23 -4.93
N LEU A 227 -37.88 -7.61 -3.77
CA LEU A 227 -38.72 -6.49 -3.32
C LEU A 227 -38.10 -5.17 -3.73
N MET A 228 -38.66 -4.53 -4.76
CA MET A 228 -38.11 -3.28 -5.27
C MET A 228 -38.53 -2.09 -4.39
N PRO A 229 -37.61 -1.23 -3.92
CA PRO A 229 -37.93 -0.13 -2.99
C PRO A 229 -38.64 1.06 -3.65
N TRP A 230 -38.68 1.17 -4.98
CA TRP A 230 -39.34 2.23 -5.74
C TRP A 230 -39.69 1.76 -7.16
N GLY A 231 -40.36 2.58 -7.97
CA GLY A 231 -40.73 2.25 -9.35
C GLY A 231 -42.12 1.60 -9.49
N PRO A 232 -42.46 1.04 -10.67
CA PRO A 232 -43.80 0.50 -10.94
C PRO A 232 -44.10 -0.72 -10.05
N ASN A 233 -43.17 -1.67 -9.97
CA ASN A 233 -43.30 -2.90 -9.17
C ASN A 233 -42.77 -2.71 -7.73
N HIS A 234 -43.02 -1.54 -7.11
CA HIS A 234 -42.53 -1.25 -5.77
C HIS A 234 -43.21 -2.13 -4.70
N CYS A 235 -42.46 -2.43 -3.64
CA CYS A 235 -42.97 -3.17 -2.50
C CYS A 235 -44.03 -2.38 -1.71
N LYS A 236 -44.90 -3.07 -0.97
CA LYS A 236 -45.73 -2.42 0.05
C LYS A 236 -44.81 -1.90 1.15
N LYS A 237 -44.74 -0.57 1.29
CA LYS A 237 -43.85 0.12 2.21
C LYS A 237 -44.47 0.26 3.60
N LEU A 238 -43.61 0.24 4.60
CA LEU A 238 -43.88 0.64 5.97
C LEU A 238 -43.16 1.96 6.25
N LYS A 239 -43.81 2.93 6.90
CA LYS A 239 -43.15 4.18 7.31
C LYS A 239 -42.40 4.00 8.63
N ASP A 240 -43.08 3.49 9.65
CA ASP A 240 -42.54 3.27 11.00
C ASP A 240 -43.05 1.94 11.57
N PHE A 241 -42.38 1.39 12.58
CA PHE A 241 -42.74 0.13 13.22
C PHE A 241 -44.07 0.20 14.00
N ASP A 242 -44.49 1.39 14.44
CA ASP A 242 -45.83 1.58 15.03
C ASP A 242 -46.95 1.23 14.03
N GLU A 243 -46.73 1.50 12.73
CA GLU A 243 -47.63 1.08 11.64
C GLU A 243 -47.64 -0.45 11.48
N ALA A 244 -46.53 -1.15 11.76
CA ALA A 244 -46.44 -2.60 11.69
C ALA A 244 -47.18 -3.28 12.85
N VAL A 245 -47.06 -2.75 14.07
CA VAL A 245 -47.84 -3.20 15.23
C VAL A 245 -49.34 -3.03 14.96
N SER A 246 -49.75 -1.87 14.41
CA SER A 246 -51.17 -1.62 14.06
C SER A 246 -51.74 -2.59 13.00
N ARG A 247 -50.87 -3.15 12.16
CA ARG A 247 -51.21 -4.10 11.08
C ARG A 247 -50.92 -5.56 11.40
N GLN A 248 -50.46 -5.86 12.62
CA GLN A 248 -50.05 -7.21 13.05
C GLN A 248 -49.02 -7.87 12.11
N ILE A 249 -48.02 -7.10 11.68
CA ILE A 249 -46.94 -7.60 10.81
C ILE A 249 -45.83 -8.19 11.70
N GLU A 250 -45.43 -9.44 11.44
CA GLU A 250 -44.32 -10.09 12.16
C GLU A 250 -42.96 -9.53 11.74
N ALA A 251 -41.96 -9.58 12.63
CA ALA A 251 -40.61 -9.10 12.32
C ALA A 251 -39.96 -9.82 11.11
N ASN A 252 -40.29 -11.11 10.91
CA ASN A 252 -39.79 -11.93 9.80
C ASN A 252 -40.34 -11.51 8.42
N ASP A 253 -41.51 -10.85 8.40
CA ASP A 253 -42.16 -10.36 7.17
C ASP A 253 -41.56 -9.01 6.71
N ILE A 254 -40.70 -8.38 7.52
CA ILE A 254 -40.07 -7.10 7.21
C ILE A 254 -38.74 -7.34 6.50
N VAL A 255 -38.60 -6.75 5.31
CA VAL A 255 -37.39 -6.80 4.49
C VAL A 255 -36.94 -5.37 4.20
N PHE A 256 -35.71 -5.04 4.56
CA PHE A 256 -35.07 -3.78 4.24
C PHE A 256 -34.47 -3.85 2.84
N ALA A 257 -35.12 -3.19 1.88
CA ALA A 257 -34.71 -3.18 0.48
C ALA A 257 -33.90 -1.92 0.12
N VAL A 258 -32.76 -2.10 -0.54
CA VAL A 258 -31.90 -1.03 -1.06
C VAL A 258 -31.60 -1.31 -2.53
N HIS A 259 -31.96 -0.36 -3.41
CA HIS A 259 -31.63 -0.39 -4.83
C HIS A 259 -30.43 0.50 -5.09
N ILE A 260 -29.48 -0.03 -5.85
CA ILE A 260 -28.23 0.60 -6.23
C ILE A 260 -28.14 0.65 -7.76
N PRO A 261 -27.80 1.80 -8.36
CA PRO A 261 -27.61 3.09 -7.71
C PRO A 261 -28.96 3.72 -7.29
N LEU A 262 -28.90 4.96 -6.81
CA LEU A 262 -30.07 5.81 -6.59
C LEU A 262 -30.94 5.96 -7.86
N PRO A 263 -32.24 6.30 -7.73
CA PRO A 263 -33.13 6.47 -8.88
C PRO A 263 -32.55 7.39 -9.97
N SER A 264 -32.85 7.09 -11.23
CA SER A 264 -32.36 7.80 -12.45
C SER A 264 -30.84 7.77 -12.71
N LYS A 265 -30.08 6.91 -12.02
CA LYS A 265 -28.66 6.64 -12.31
C LYS A 265 -28.47 5.18 -12.73
N GLU A 266 -27.31 4.87 -13.32
CA GLU A 266 -26.83 3.50 -13.58
C GLU A 266 -25.41 3.33 -13.02
N MET A 267 -25.05 2.12 -12.59
CA MET A 267 -23.67 1.76 -12.29
C MET A 267 -22.89 1.50 -13.59
N SER A 268 -21.56 1.51 -13.52
CA SER A 268 -20.70 1.22 -14.67
C SER A 268 -19.42 0.50 -14.28
N PRO A 269 -18.84 -0.34 -15.16
CA PRO A 269 -17.56 -1.03 -14.92
C PRO A 269 -16.37 -0.12 -14.60
N TRP A 270 -16.46 1.18 -14.92
CA TRP A 270 -15.46 2.18 -14.53
C TRP A 270 -15.34 2.37 -13.02
N PHE A 271 -16.32 1.94 -12.23
CA PHE A 271 -16.27 2.05 -10.78
C PHE A 271 -15.41 0.97 -10.11
N GLN A 272 -14.98 -0.04 -10.87
CA GLN A 272 -14.07 -1.15 -10.51
C GLN A 272 -14.49 -2.03 -9.33
N PHE A 273 -14.80 -1.46 -8.18
CA PHE A 273 -15.24 -2.14 -6.97
C PHE A 273 -16.42 -1.41 -6.34
N MET A 274 -17.16 -2.13 -5.50
CA MET A 274 -18.22 -1.55 -4.71
C MET A 274 -18.22 -2.17 -3.31
N LEU A 275 -17.99 -1.32 -2.31
CA LEU A 275 -17.92 -1.66 -0.90
C LEU A 275 -19.12 -1.04 -0.18
N PHE A 276 -19.76 -1.79 0.70
CA PHE A 276 -20.83 -1.29 1.56
C PHE A 276 -20.46 -1.46 3.04
N ILE A 277 -20.64 -0.36 3.78
CA ILE A 277 -20.72 -0.38 5.24
C ILE A 277 -22.16 -0.13 5.68
N MET A 278 -22.58 -0.80 6.74
CA MET A 278 -23.92 -0.68 7.33
C MET A 278 -23.85 0.12 8.62
N GLN A 279 -24.82 1.01 8.80
CA GLN A 279 -25.07 1.77 10.02
C GLN A 279 -26.50 1.47 10.48
N LEU A 280 -26.67 1.12 11.75
CA LEU A 280 -27.95 0.80 12.35
C LEU A 280 -28.38 1.95 13.26
N ASP A 281 -29.56 2.52 12.99
CA ASP A 281 -30.18 3.49 13.88
C ASP A 281 -30.97 2.73 14.96
N ILE A 282 -30.35 2.44 16.10
CA ILE A 282 -30.99 1.73 17.22
C ILE A 282 -31.48 2.75 18.23
N ALA A 283 -32.77 2.72 18.60
CA ALA A 283 -33.36 3.55 19.65
C ALA A 283 -33.30 2.85 21.02
N PHE A 284 -33.08 3.65 22.07
CA PHE A 284 -33.13 3.20 23.45
C PHE A 284 -34.58 3.12 23.97
N LYS A 285 -34.92 1.98 24.59
CA LYS A 285 -36.13 1.75 25.39
C LYS A 285 -35.75 0.97 26.64
N MET A 286 -36.37 1.28 27.78
CA MET A 286 -36.12 0.57 29.04
C MET A 286 -36.51 -0.91 28.96
N ASP A 287 -37.63 -1.22 28.29
CA ASP A 287 -38.15 -2.59 28.17
C ASP A 287 -37.37 -3.47 27.18
N ASN A 288 -36.55 -2.87 26.31
CA ASN A 288 -35.77 -3.57 25.27
C ASN A 288 -34.37 -2.92 25.12
N ASP A 289 -33.62 -2.92 26.22
CA ASP A 289 -32.23 -2.51 26.25
C ASP A 289 -31.35 -3.46 25.43
N LEU A 290 -30.33 -2.91 24.77
CA LEU A 290 -29.35 -3.67 24.01
C LEU A 290 -28.48 -4.51 24.96
N LYS A 291 -28.45 -5.83 24.74
CA LYS A 291 -27.60 -6.75 25.52
C LYS A 291 -26.11 -6.46 25.32
N GLU A 292 -25.31 -6.67 26.38
CA GLU A 292 -23.85 -6.70 26.26
C GLU A 292 -23.42 -7.80 25.28
N ASN A 293 -22.57 -7.45 24.32
CA ASN A 293 -22.15 -8.31 23.21
C ASN A 293 -23.31 -8.84 22.33
N ALA A 294 -24.35 -8.04 22.10
CA ALA A 294 -25.44 -8.43 21.20
C ALA A 294 -24.93 -8.76 19.78
N GLU A 295 -25.47 -9.82 19.18
CA GLU A 295 -25.18 -10.23 17.81
C GLU A 295 -26.44 -10.07 16.95
N ILE A 296 -26.28 -9.43 15.78
CA ILE A 296 -27.32 -9.32 14.77
C ILE A 296 -27.06 -10.36 13.67
N THR A 297 -28.09 -11.17 13.39
CA THR A 297 -28.10 -12.12 12.27
C THR A 297 -28.87 -11.50 11.10
N LEU A 298 -28.20 -11.37 9.96
CA LEU A 298 -28.69 -10.78 8.73
C LEU A 298 -28.94 -11.90 7.72
N ASP A 299 -30.17 -12.02 7.23
CA ASP A 299 -30.52 -12.87 6.09
C ASP A 299 -30.47 -11.98 4.83
N VAL A 300 -29.40 -12.09 4.04
CA VAL A 300 -29.06 -11.13 2.98
C VAL A 300 -29.11 -11.78 1.61
N SER A 301 -29.75 -11.11 0.65
CA SER A 301 -29.76 -11.50 -0.76
C SER A 301 -29.35 -10.32 -1.64
N LEU A 302 -28.36 -10.53 -2.51
CA LEU A 302 -27.89 -9.58 -3.52
C LEU A 302 -28.25 -10.10 -4.92
N ALA A 303 -28.89 -9.26 -5.72
CA ALA A 303 -29.18 -9.50 -7.13
C ALA A 303 -28.67 -8.39 -8.03
N TYR A 304 -28.57 -8.68 -9.33
CA TYR A 304 -28.31 -7.72 -10.41
C TYR A 304 -29.35 -7.80 -11.52
N ARG A 305 -29.29 -6.80 -12.39
CA ARG A 305 -29.86 -6.78 -13.75
C ARG A 305 -29.26 -5.64 -14.56
N ASP A 306 -29.38 -5.70 -15.89
CA ASP A 306 -28.88 -4.65 -16.79
C ASP A 306 -29.99 -3.82 -17.45
N ASP A 307 -31.17 -4.39 -17.74
CA ASP A 307 -32.37 -3.61 -18.06
C ASP A 307 -33.24 -3.38 -16.80
N MET A 308 -33.98 -2.27 -16.78
CA MET A 308 -34.96 -1.94 -15.76
C MET A 308 -36.24 -2.79 -15.84
N PHE A 309 -36.48 -3.47 -16.97
CA PHE A 309 -37.64 -4.36 -17.17
C PHE A 309 -37.35 -5.85 -16.97
N ASP A 310 -36.07 -6.25 -16.95
CA ASP A 310 -35.66 -7.63 -16.74
C ASP A 310 -35.94 -8.11 -15.30
N GLU A 311 -36.05 -9.44 -15.17
CA GLU A 311 -36.06 -10.10 -13.86
C GLU A 311 -34.68 -9.99 -13.18
N TRP A 312 -34.68 -10.05 -11.85
CA TRP A 312 -33.47 -9.94 -11.04
C TRP A 312 -32.77 -11.30 -10.91
N GLU A 313 -31.50 -11.37 -11.27
CA GLU A 313 -30.66 -12.56 -11.14
C GLU A 313 -29.83 -12.51 -9.84
N GLU A 314 -29.76 -13.62 -9.11
CA GLU A 314 -29.08 -13.71 -7.81
C GLU A 314 -27.56 -13.81 -7.96
N ILE A 315 -26.81 -12.91 -7.31
CA ILE A 315 -25.35 -13.04 -7.16
C ILE A 315 -25.02 -13.94 -5.98
N ALA A 316 -25.60 -13.62 -4.83
CA ALA A 316 -25.27 -14.25 -3.56
C ALA A 316 -26.40 -14.11 -2.55
N HIS A 317 -26.66 -15.20 -1.84
CA HIS A 317 -27.51 -15.27 -0.66
C HIS A 317 -26.68 -15.83 0.51
N ALA A 318 -26.61 -15.09 1.62
CA ALA A 318 -25.89 -15.52 2.82
C ALA A 318 -26.62 -15.12 4.10
N ILE A 319 -26.54 -15.98 5.12
CA ILE A 319 -26.94 -15.65 6.48
C ILE A 319 -25.67 -15.30 7.25
N GLU A 320 -25.55 -14.03 7.62
CA GLU A 320 -24.33 -13.42 8.15
C GLU A 320 -24.56 -12.91 9.57
N ILE A 321 -23.59 -13.14 10.45
CA ILE A 321 -23.64 -12.69 11.85
C ILE A 321 -22.68 -11.51 12.02
N ARG A 322 -23.11 -10.47 12.75
CA ARG A 322 -22.31 -9.30 13.09
C ARG A 322 -22.46 -8.98 14.57
N LYS A 323 -21.35 -8.63 15.23
CA LYS A 323 -21.37 -8.17 16.63
C LYS A 323 -21.69 -6.68 16.68
N LEU A 324 -22.67 -6.31 17.50
CA LEU A 324 -23.05 -4.91 17.72
C LEU A 324 -22.15 -4.28 18.78
N LYS A 325 -21.37 -3.28 18.38
CA LYS A 325 -20.62 -2.42 19.30
C LYS A 325 -21.32 -1.08 19.34
N CYS A 326 -22.10 -0.86 20.40
CA CYS A 326 -22.88 0.34 20.59
C CYS A 326 -22.70 0.86 22.00
N THR A 327 -22.64 2.18 22.14
CA THR A 327 -22.56 2.87 23.42
C THR A 327 -23.75 3.81 23.58
N PHE A 328 -24.16 4.06 24.82
CA PHE A 328 -25.22 5.00 25.14
C PHE A 328 -24.65 6.11 26.03
N GLY A 329 -24.35 7.26 25.44
CA GLY A 329 -23.73 8.39 26.15
C GLY A 329 -24.69 9.17 27.04
N SER A 330 -26.00 8.90 26.98
CA SER A 330 -27.00 9.49 27.88
C SER A 330 -27.23 8.58 29.11
N PRO A 331 -27.65 9.11 30.26
CA PRO A 331 -28.08 8.27 31.37
C PRO A 331 -29.32 7.46 30.95
N LYS A 332 -29.38 6.18 31.33
CA LYS A 332 -30.55 5.30 31.08
C LYS A 332 -31.72 5.71 31.98
N THR A 333 -32.44 6.76 31.57
CA THR A 333 -33.63 7.30 32.22
C THR A 333 -34.80 7.32 31.23
N VAL A 334 -36.04 7.40 31.75
CA VAL A 334 -37.25 7.46 30.90
C VAL A 334 -37.23 8.69 29.98
N GLU A 335 -36.65 9.81 30.43
CA GLU A 335 -36.42 11.03 29.63
C GLU A 335 -35.45 10.84 28.44
N SER A 336 -34.68 9.75 28.44
CA SER A 336 -33.72 9.42 27.39
C SER A 336 -34.24 8.34 26.42
N GLU A 337 -35.46 7.83 26.61
CA GLU A 337 -36.09 6.91 25.64
C GLU A 337 -36.26 7.56 24.26
N GLY A 338 -36.19 6.74 23.22
CA GLY A 338 -36.20 7.19 21.82
C GLY A 338 -34.90 7.84 21.33
N ARG A 339 -33.94 8.15 22.21
CA ARG A 339 -32.58 8.55 21.78
C ARG A 339 -31.87 7.37 21.13
N HIS A 340 -31.03 7.66 20.14
CA HIS A 340 -30.25 6.62 19.47
C HIS A 340 -29.00 6.22 20.27
N TYR A 341 -28.61 4.95 20.17
CA TYR A 341 -27.28 4.50 20.53
C TYR A 341 -26.25 5.02 19.51
N ASP A 342 -25.03 5.26 19.98
CA ASP A 342 -23.87 5.53 19.12
C ASP A 342 -23.18 4.19 18.81
N CYS A 343 -23.35 3.70 17.59
CA CYS A 343 -22.91 2.37 17.14
C CYS A 343 -21.78 2.46 16.10
N ASP A 344 -20.77 1.59 16.23
CA ASP A 344 -19.73 1.41 15.23
C ASP A 344 -20.31 0.98 13.87
N PHE A 345 -19.68 1.43 12.77
CA PHE A 345 -20.01 0.96 11.43
C PHE A 345 -19.70 -0.53 11.26
N LEU A 346 -20.64 -1.27 10.65
CA LEU A 346 -20.51 -2.70 10.40
C LEU A 346 -20.04 -2.96 8.96
N PRO A 347 -18.96 -3.73 8.72
CA PRO A 347 -18.59 -4.14 7.37
C PRO A 347 -19.65 -5.09 6.80
N PHE A 348 -20.23 -4.70 5.67
CA PHE A 348 -21.40 -5.39 5.11
C PHE A 348 -21.05 -6.25 3.88
N MET A 349 -20.52 -5.66 2.80
CA MET A 349 -19.99 -6.42 1.65
C MET A 349 -18.86 -5.68 0.92
N GLU A 350 -18.03 -6.41 0.19
CA GLU A 350 -17.12 -5.87 -0.82
C GLU A 350 -17.21 -6.73 -2.10
N ILE A 351 -17.55 -6.13 -3.25
CA ILE A 351 -17.47 -6.79 -4.57
C ILE A 351 -16.34 -6.17 -5.39
N GLY A 352 -15.50 -7.04 -5.96
CA GLY A 352 -14.28 -6.67 -6.69
C GLY A 352 -14.47 -6.34 -8.17
N SER A 353 -15.71 -6.25 -8.63
CA SER A 353 -16.11 -5.89 -9.99
C SER A 353 -17.51 -5.25 -9.98
N VAL A 354 -17.75 -4.32 -10.89
CA VAL A 354 -19.06 -3.64 -11.06
C VAL A 354 -19.52 -3.86 -12.50
N ALA A 355 -19.78 -5.12 -12.85
CA ALA A 355 -20.12 -5.51 -14.22
C ALA A 355 -21.50 -5.01 -14.68
N HIS A 356 -22.47 -4.91 -13.75
CA HIS A 356 -23.88 -4.66 -14.06
C HIS A 356 -24.31 -3.23 -13.73
N LYS A 357 -25.41 -2.79 -14.34
CA LYS A 357 -25.97 -1.44 -14.19
C LYS A 357 -26.78 -1.26 -12.92
N TYR A 358 -27.50 -2.28 -12.48
CA TYR A 358 -28.43 -2.21 -11.36
C TYR A 358 -28.21 -3.39 -10.40
N TYR A 359 -28.25 -3.09 -9.11
CA TYR A 359 -28.12 -4.06 -8.03
C TYR A 359 -29.25 -3.85 -7.01
N LEU A 360 -29.76 -4.95 -6.46
CA LEU A 360 -30.78 -4.93 -5.40
C LEU A 360 -30.27 -5.74 -4.21
N ILE A 361 -30.28 -5.11 -3.04
CA ILE A 361 -29.97 -5.75 -1.76
C ILE A 361 -31.28 -5.85 -0.99
N ASN A 362 -31.63 -7.06 -0.57
CA ASN A 362 -32.68 -7.32 0.41
C ASN A 362 -32.03 -7.84 1.69
N ILE A 363 -32.33 -7.20 2.82
CA ILE A 363 -31.86 -7.60 4.15
C ILE A 363 -33.09 -7.94 5.00
N ARG A 364 -33.18 -9.17 5.49
CA ARG A 364 -34.18 -9.60 6.48
C ARG A 364 -33.48 -9.79 7.82
N LEU A 365 -34.20 -9.48 8.91
CA LEU A 365 -33.75 -9.73 10.29
C LEU A 365 -34.57 -10.88 10.89
N PRO A 366 -34.19 -12.15 10.66
CA PRO A 366 -34.97 -13.28 11.15
C PRO A 366 -34.94 -13.33 12.69
N VAL A 367 -36.11 -13.38 13.33
CA VAL A 367 -36.24 -13.47 14.80
C VAL A 367 -36.63 -14.88 15.19
N ASN A 368 -35.95 -15.47 16.18
CA ASN A 368 -36.27 -16.80 16.70
C ASN A 368 -35.92 -16.96 18.18
N ASP A 369 -36.91 -16.78 19.05
CA ASP A 369 -36.75 -16.83 20.51
C ASP A 369 -36.16 -18.16 21.00
N ARG A 370 -36.57 -19.29 20.39
CA ARG A 370 -36.09 -20.63 20.77
C ARG A 370 -34.60 -20.84 20.50
N LYS A 371 -34.05 -20.10 19.52
CA LYS A 371 -32.63 -20.14 19.15
C LYS A 371 -31.86 -18.90 19.63
N GLY A 372 -32.53 -17.94 20.27
CA GLY A 372 -31.93 -16.66 20.67
C GLY A 372 -31.55 -15.73 19.52
N ILE A 373 -32.01 -15.98 18.29
CA ILE A 373 -31.60 -15.21 17.10
C ILE A 373 -32.31 -13.85 17.10
N ASN A 374 -31.53 -12.77 17.02
CA ASN A 374 -32.00 -11.38 17.02
C ASN A 374 -32.84 -10.98 18.26
N VAL A 375 -32.59 -11.61 19.42
CA VAL A 375 -33.33 -11.33 20.67
C VAL A 375 -32.54 -10.39 21.58
N GLY A 376 -33.06 -9.18 21.83
CA GLY A 376 -32.40 -8.16 22.68
C GLY A 376 -31.31 -7.36 21.95
N ILE A 377 -31.52 -7.11 20.66
CA ILE A 377 -30.67 -6.27 19.80
C ILE A 377 -31.10 -4.79 19.81
N GLY A 378 -31.85 -4.35 20.83
CA GLY A 378 -32.46 -3.03 20.92
C GLY A 378 -33.66 -2.84 19.98
N GLU A 379 -34.19 -1.61 19.89
CA GLU A 379 -35.20 -1.25 18.90
C GLU A 379 -34.54 -0.64 17.66
N ILE A 380 -34.29 -1.44 16.63
CA ILE A 380 -33.80 -0.93 15.34
C ILE A 380 -34.90 -0.07 14.70
N LYS A 381 -34.62 1.20 14.41
CA LYS A 381 -35.51 2.12 13.69
C LYS A 381 -35.24 2.15 12.20
N ASP A 382 -33.99 2.21 11.76
CA ASP A 382 -33.63 2.22 10.34
C ASP A 382 -32.27 1.55 10.09
N ILE A 383 -32.09 1.03 8.86
CA ILE A 383 -30.80 0.53 8.37
C ILE A 383 -30.34 1.46 7.25
N ARG A 384 -29.13 2.02 7.41
CA ARG A 384 -28.45 2.84 6.39
C ARG A 384 -27.28 2.04 5.82
N LEU A 385 -27.08 2.11 4.52
CA LEU A 385 -25.89 1.59 3.85
C LEU A 385 -25.12 2.76 3.22
N VAL A 386 -23.80 2.81 3.39
CA VAL A 386 -22.95 3.74 2.63
C VAL A 386 -22.22 2.93 1.56
N GLY A 387 -22.60 3.16 0.29
CA GLY A 387 -21.94 2.57 -0.86
C GLY A 387 -20.73 3.39 -1.27
N ILE A 388 -19.55 2.79 -1.17
CA ILE A 388 -18.27 3.37 -1.55
C ILE A 388 -17.79 2.65 -2.81
N HIS A 389 -17.56 3.40 -3.88
CA HIS A 389 -17.04 2.86 -5.13
C HIS A 389 -15.94 3.78 -5.68
N GLN A 390 -15.08 3.25 -6.57
CA GLN A 390 -14.10 4.09 -7.25
C GLN A 390 -14.82 5.09 -8.15
N ASN A 391 -14.28 6.30 -8.28
CA ASN A 391 -14.85 7.27 -9.21
C ASN A 391 -14.41 6.94 -10.64
N GLY A 392 -15.36 6.72 -11.55
CA GLY A 392 -15.06 6.32 -12.92
C GLY A 392 -14.20 7.31 -13.70
N GLY A 393 -14.22 8.61 -13.33
CA GLY A 393 -13.29 9.60 -13.89
C GLY A 393 -11.86 9.41 -13.38
N PHE A 394 -11.67 9.07 -12.12
CA PHE A 394 -10.35 8.76 -11.56
C PHE A 394 -9.80 7.47 -12.18
N THR A 395 -10.64 6.42 -12.31
CA THR A 395 -10.27 5.17 -12.99
C THR A 395 -9.74 5.39 -14.41
N LYS A 396 -10.40 6.26 -15.20
CA LYS A 396 -9.94 6.62 -16.56
C LYS A 396 -8.55 7.24 -16.56
N VAL A 397 -8.29 8.21 -15.67
CA VAL A 397 -6.96 8.85 -15.56
C VAL A 397 -5.91 7.86 -15.06
N TRP A 398 -6.27 7.01 -14.09
CA TRP A 398 -5.41 5.95 -13.57
C TRP A 398 -5.00 4.95 -14.66
N PHE A 399 -5.95 4.48 -15.47
CA PHE A 399 -5.70 3.57 -16.58
C PHE A 399 -4.83 4.21 -17.66
N ALA A 400 -5.09 5.48 -18.02
CA ALA A 400 -4.26 6.22 -18.95
C ALA A 400 -2.81 6.35 -18.45
N MET A 401 -2.63 6.67 -17.16
CA MET A 401 -1.32 6.77 -16.52
C MET A 401 -0.58 5.44 -16.50
N LYS A 402 -1.25 4.33 -16.14
CA LYS A 402 -0.68 2.97 -16.25
C LYS A 402 -0.23 2.68 -17.67
N THR A 403 -1.13 2.86 -18.64
CA THR A 403 -0.90 2.57 -20.07
C THR A 403 0.26 3.38 -20.65
N PHE A 404 0.46 4.62 -20.21
CA PHE A 404 1.60 5.45 -20.62
C PHE A 404 2.93 5.02 -19.96
N LEU A 405 2.89 4.61 -18.70
CA LEU A 405 4.09 4.22 -17.94
C LEU A 405 4.56 2.79 -18.23
N THR A 406 3.68 1.86 -18.58
CA THR A 406 4.07 0.48 -18.96
C THR A 406 5.16 0.43 -20.04
N PRO A 407 4.99 1.04 -21.24
CA PRO A 407 6.00 0.95 -22.30
C PRO A 407 7.30 1.65 -21.92
N SER A 408 7.27 2.76 -21.17
CA SER A 408 8.48 3.47 -20.78
C SER A 408 9.35 2.66 -19.82
N ILE A 409 8.75 2.02 -18.81
CA ILE A 409 9.44 1.11 -17.89
C ILE A 409 9.90 -0.18 -18.61
N LEU A 410 9.08 -0.74 -19.50
CA LEU A 410 9.44 -1.95 -20.25
C LEU A 410 10.63 -1.69 -21.19
N ILE A 411 10.65 -0.57 -21.92
CA ILE A 411 11.75 -0.20 -22.82
C ILE A 411 13.05 -0.02 -22.04
N ILE A 412 13.06 0.74 -20.92
CA ILE A 412 14.28 0.92 -20.13
C ILE A 412 14.74 -0.39 -19.48
N MET A 413 13.82 -1.27 -19.07
CA MET A 413 14.14 -2.59 -18.51
C MET A 413 14.80 -3.51 -19.54
N VAL A 414 14.24 -3.61 -20.75
CA VAL A 414 14.82 -4.41 -21.85
C VAL A 414 16.17 -3.84 -22.27
N TRP A 415 16.29 -2.51 -22.36
CA TRP A 415 17.55 -1.84 -22.64
C TRP A 415 18.61 -2.10 -21.55
N TYR A 416 18.24 -1.97 -20.27
CA TYR A 416 19.12 -2.20 -19.13
C TYR A 416 19.66 -3.64 -19.12
N TRP A 417 18.78 -4.63 -19.28
CA TRP A 417 19.20 -6.03 -19.33
C TRP A 417 20.07 -6.33 -20.55
N ARG A 418 19.74 -5.79 -21.73
CA ARG A 418 20.57 -5.90 -22.94
C ARG A 418 21.96 -5.28 -22.75
N ARG A 419 22.07 -4.16 -22.03
CA ARG A 419 23.38 -3.54 -21.71
C ARG A 419 24.20 -4.41 -20.77
N ILE A 420 23.56 -5.12 -19.84
CA ILE A 420 24.21 -6.06 -18.92
C ILE A 420 24.72 -7.30 -19.66
N THR A 421 23.90 -7.94 -20.49
CA THR A 421 24.27 -9.19 -21.20
C THR A 421 25.32 -9.00 -22.31
N LEU A 422 25.58 -7.76 -22.74
CA LEU A 422 26.68 -7.42 -23.64
C LEU A 422 28.06 -7.35 -22.96
N MET A 423 28.12 -7.35 -21.63
CA MET A 423 29.40 -7.43 -20.91
C MET A 423 29.93 -8.86 -20.88
N THR A 424 31.25 -9.02 -20.89
CA THR A 424 31.92 -10.32 -20.75
C THR A 424 31.88 -10.90 -19.33
N ARG A 425 31.52 -10.07 -18.32
CA ARG A 425 31.35 -10.49 -16.92
C ARG A 425 29.94 -11.02 -16.65
N ALA A 426 29.82 -11.95 -15.71
CA ALA A 426 28.50 -12.33 -15.19
C ALA A 426 27.85 -11.15 -14.41
N PRO A 427 26.51 -10.99 -14.46
CA PRO A 427 25.82 -9.91 -13.76
C PRO A 427 25.98 -9.98 -12.23
N VAL A 428 26.29 -8.84 -11.62
CA VAL A 428 26.47 -8.73 -10.16
C VAL A 428 25.14 -8.79 -9.41
N LEU A 429 25.16 -9.02 -8.09
CA LEU A 429 23.94 -9.13 -7.29
C LEU A 429 23.07 -7.87 -7.39
N LEU A 430 23.69 -6.69 -7.27
CA LEU A 430 22.98 -5.41 -7.34
C LEU A 430 22.27 -5.20 -8.70
N GLU A 431 22.93 -5.60 -9.80
CA GLU A 431 22.35 -5.49 -11.15
C GLU A 431 21.09 -6.35 -11.30
N LYS A 432 21.12 -7.58 -10.75
CA LYS A 432 20.00 -8.52 -10.73
C LYS A 432 18.84 -8.03 -9.87
N VAL A 433 19.11 -7.43 -8.70
CA VAL A 433 18.06 -6.90 -7.83
C VAL A 433 17.39 -5.67 -8.43
N ILE A 434 18.14 -4.77 -9.09
CA ILE A 434 17.56 -3.66 -9.85
C ILE A 434 16.71 -4.17 -11.03
N PHE A 435 17.15 -5.23 -11.73
CA PHE A 435 16.34 -5.86 -12.79
C PHE A 435 15.03 -6.45 -12.24
N ALA A 436 15.09 -7.16 -11.11
CA ALA A 436 13.91 -7.73 -10.46
C ALA A 436 12.94 -6.66 -9.93
N LEU A 437 13.44 -5.51 -9.46
CA LEU A 437 12.64 -4.33 -9.12
C LEU A 437 11.98 -3.70 -10.37
N GLY A 438 12.67 -3.69 -11.51
CA GLY A 438 12.10 -3.30 -12.80
C GLY A 438 10.97 -4.22 -13.25
N ILE A 439 11.11 -5.54 -13.04
CA ILE A 439 10.06 -6.54 -13.33
C ILE A 439 8.84 -6.30 -12.43
N SER A 440 9.00 -6.15 -11.11
CA SER A 440 7.85 -5.93 -10.21
C SER A 440 7.15 -4.59 -10.48
N MET A 441 7.90 -3.53 -10.82
CA MET A 441 7.30 -2.27 -11.26
C MET A 441 6.52 -2.42 -12.58
N THR A 442 7.10 -3.12 -13.56
CA THR A 442 6.40 -3.44 -14.82
C THR A 442 5.10 -4.20 -14.53
N PHE A 443 5.12 -5.16 -13.61
CA PHE A 443 3.96 -6.00 -13.25
C PHE A 443 2.80 -5.19 -12.66
N ILE A 444 3.07 -4.19 -11.80
CA ILE A 444 2.05 -3.22 -11.33
C ILE A 444 1.49 -2.40 -12.49
N ASN A 445 2.37 -1.97 -13.39
CA ASN A 445 2.03 -1.04 -14.47
C ASN A 445 1.22 -1.68 -15.60
N ILE A 446 1.35 -2.98 -15.85
CA ILE A 446 0.56 -3.66 -16.89
C ILE A 446 -0.93 -3.41 -16.59
N PRO A 447 -1.66 -2.74 -17.49
CA PRO A 447 -3.01 -2.27 -17.22
C PRO A 447 -4.02 -3.39 -17.50
N VAL A 448 -3.91 -4.51 -16.78
CA VAL A 448 -4.85 -5.64 -16.86
C VAL A 448 -6.29 -5.22 -16.53
N GLU A 449 -6.44 -4.13 -15.79
CA GLU A 449 -7.70 -3.56 -15.37
C GLU A 449 -8.56 -3.09 -16.56
N TRP A 450 -7.99 -2.86 -17.75
CA TRP A 450 -8.77 -2.63 -18.97
C TRP A 450 -9.72 -3.79 -19.28
N PHE A 451 -9.34 -5.03 -18.95
CA PHE A 451 -10.20 -6.20 -19.19
C PHE A 451 -11.42 -6.24 -18.27
N SER A 452 -11.37 -5.62 -17.08
CA SER A 452 -12.53 -5.57 -16.16
C SER A 452 -13.65 -4.63 -16.62
N ILE A 453 -13.48 -3.93 -17.75
CA ILE A 453 -14.55 -3.16 -18.40
C ILE A 453 -15.42 -4.05 -19.29
N GLY A 454 -14.84 -5.09 -19.89
CA GLY A 454 -15.54 -6.00 -20.80
C GLY A 454 -15.87 -7.38 -20.20
N PHE A 455 -15.22 -7.76 -19.10
CA PHE A 455 -15.41 -9.04 -18.42
C PHE A 455 -15.58 -8.85 -16.92
N ASP A 456 -16.51 -9.61 -16.33
CA ASP A 456 -16.72 -9.62 -14.88
C ASP A 456 -15.64 -10.44 -14.16
N TRP A 457 -14.58 -9.76 -13.69
CA TRP A 457 -13.45 -10.39 -12.99
C TRP A 457 -13.36 -9.91 -11.54
N THR A 458 -14.14 -10.53 -10.66
CA THR A 458 -14.19 -10.25 -9.21
C THR A 458 -12.83 -10.29 -8.50
N TRP A 459 -11.87 -11.07 -9.02
CA TRP A 459 -10.51 -11.26 -8.46
C TRP A 459 -9.53 -10.10 -8.74
N MET A 460 -9.97 -9.03 -9.43
CA MET A 460 -9.10 -7.93 -9.83
C MET A 460 -8.44 -7.18 -8.65
N LEU A 461 -9.15 -7.04 -7.51
CA LEU A 461 -8.63 -6.35 -6.31
C LEU A 461 -7.48 -7.13 -5.70
N LEU A 462 -7.71 -8.42 -5.40
CA LEU A 462 -6.71 -9.33 -4.87
C LEU A 462 -5.46 -9.39 -5.77
N PHE A 463 -5.64 -9.37 -7.10
CA PHE A 463 -4.51 -9.29 -8.03
C PHE A 463 -3.82 -7.91 -8.04
N GLY A 464 -4.54 -6.83 -7.76
CA GLY A 464 -3.96 -5.51 -7.48
C GLY A 464 -3.09 -5.51 -6.22
N ASP A 465 -3.59 -6.09 -5.13
CA ASP A 465 -2.91 -6.15 -3.83
C ASP A 465 -1.64 -7.00 -3.91
N ILE A 466 -1.73 -8.22 -4.47
CA ILE A 466 -0.58 -9.11 -4.67
C ILE A 466 0.52 -8.43 -5.50
N ARG A 467 0.16 -7.70 -6.56
CA ARG A 467 1.12 -6.92 -7.37
C ARG A 467 1.84 -5.86 -6.55
N GLN A 468 1.11 -5.12 -5.71
CA GLN A 468 1.67 -4.10 -4.83
C GLN A 468 2.56 -4.69 -3.74
N GLY A 469 2.11 -5.76 -3.07
CA GLY A 469 2.87 -6.47 -2.05
C GLY A 469 4.20 -7.01 -2.57
N ILE A 470 4.23 -7.60 -3.77
CA ILE A 470 5.46 -8.06 -4.43
C ILE A 470 6.42 -6.89 -4.69
N PHE A 471 5.93 -5.74 -5.18
CA PHE A 471 6.78 -4.58 -5.39
C PHE A 471 7.36 -4.04 -4.08
N TYR A 472 6.55 -3.90 -3.02
CA TYR A 472 7.05 -3.44 -1.71
C TYR A 472 8.10 -4.40 -1.13
N ALA A 473 7.86 -5.72 -1.18
CA ALA A 473 8.85 -6.71 -0.75
C ALA A 473 10.17 -6.61 -1.55
N MET A 474 10.09 -6.40 -2.86
CA MET A 474 11.26 -6.19 -3.73
C MET A 474 11.97 -4.86 -3.49
N LEU A 475 11.24 -3.78 -3.19
CA LEU A 475 11.79 -2.45 -2.89
C LEU A 475 12.55 -2.45 -1.55
N LEU A 476 11.96 -3.03 -0.51
CA LEU A 476 12.61 -3.20 0.79
C LEU A 476 13.86 -4.09 0.69
N SER A 477 13.78 -5.16 -0.11
CA SER A 477 14.91 -6.05 -0.40
C SER A 477 16.01 -5.32 -1.18
N PHE A 478 15.64 -4.48 -2.15
CA PHE A 478 16.57 -3.63 -2.87
C PHE A 478 17.32 -2.68 -1.92
N TRP A 479 16.64 -1.96 -1.03
CA TRP A 479 17.31 -1.01 -0.12
C TRP A 479 18.33 -1.68 0.80
N ILE A 480 18.01 -2.85 1.38
CA ILE A 480 18.92 -3.50 2.33
C ILE A 480 20.13 -4.15 1.64
N ILE A 481 19.93 -4.76 0.47
CA ILE A 481 21.03 -5.29 -0.37
C ILE A 481 21.87 -4.14 -0.93
N PHE A 482 21.25 -3.01 -1.32
CA PHE A 482 21.96 -1.81 -1.76
C PHE A 482 22.89 -1.28 -0.67
N CYS A 483 22.40 -1.16 0.57
CA CYS A 483 23.23 -0.72 1.69
C CYS A 483 24.38 -1.69 1.97
N GLY A 484 24.13 -3.01 1.91
CA GLY A 484 25.16 -4.02 2.15
C GLY A 484 26.26 -4.07 1.08
N GLU A 485 25.91 -4.10 -0.21
CA GLU A 485 26.92 -4.18 -1.28
C GLU A 485 27.83 -2.94 -1.34
N HIS A 486 27.40 -1.79 -0.82
CA HIS A 486 28.24 -0.58 -0.68
C HIS A 486 29.10 -0.57 0.60
N MET A 487 29.04 -1.59 1.48
CA MET A 487 29.99 -1.74 2.58
C MET A 487 31.36 -2.17 2.05
N MET A 488 32.39 -1.35 2.31
CA MET A 488 33.70 -1.54 1.69
C MET A 488 34.52 -2.73 2.23
N ASP A 489 34.19 -3.29 3.40
CA ASP A 489 34.99 -4.33 4.09
C ASP A 489 34.30 -5.71 4.24
N GLN A 490 33.28 -6.03 3.44
CA GLN A 490 32.60 -7.35 3.52
C GLN A 490 33.24 -8.40 2.59
N ASN A 491 33.66 -9.55 3.13
CA ASN A 491 34.29 -10.64 2.37
C ASN A 491 33.31 -11.51 1.55
N GLU A 492 31.99 -11.46 1.80
CA GLU A 492 30.98 -12.29 1.12
C GLU A 492 30.09 -11.50 0.14
N ARG A 493 30.68 -10.62 -0.68
CA ARG A 493 29.93 -9.87 -1.71
C ARG A 493 29.27 -10.79 -2.75
N ASN A 494 28.26 -10.26 -3.43
CA ASN A 494 27.55 -10.89 -4.55
C ASN A 494 26.78 -12.21 -4.25
N ARG A 495 26.70 -12.67 -3.00
CA ARG A 495 25.95 -13.89 -2.62
C ARG A 495 24.69 -13.56 -1.85
N LEU A 496 23.52 -13.84 -2.44
CA LEU A 496 22.21 -13.66 -1.79
C LEU A 496 22.12 -14.40 -0.44
N SER A 497 22.82 -15.53 -0.28
CA SER A 497 22.88 -16.29 0.98
C SER A 497 23.44 -15.49 2.17
N GLY A 498 24.36 -14.53 1.93
CA GLY A 498 24.88 -13.66 2.99
C GLY A 498 23.82 -12.72 3.56
N TYR A 499 22.80 -12.39 2.77
CA TYR A 499 21.71 -11.49 3.13
C TYR A 499 20.50 -12.19 3.77
N TRP A 500 20.54 -13.52 3.99
CA TRP A 500 19.40 -14.28 4.50
C TRP A 500 18.82 -13.73 5.82
N LYS A 501 19.70 -13.27 6.74
CA LYS A 501 19.29 -12.66 8.02
C LYS A 501 18.53 -11.33 7.85
N GLN A 502 18.74 -10.64 6.73
CA GLN A 502 18.20 -9.31 6.44
C GLN A 502 16.96 -9.37 5.55
N VAL A 503 16.94 -10.31 4.59
CA VAL A 503 15.79 -10.57 3.71
C VAL A 503 14.74 -11.46 4.39
N GLY A 504 15.13 -12.30 5.35
CA GLY A 504 14.23 -13.18 6.11
C GLY A 504 13.00 -12.49 6.70
N PRO A 505 13.14 -11.38 7.46
CA PRO A 505 11.99 -10.61 7.96
C PRO A 505 11.06 -10.10 6.85
N ILE A 506 11.60 -9.68 5.71
CA ILE A 506 10.81 -9.20 4.56
C ILE A 506 9.99 -10.35 3.97
N ALA A 507 10.62 -11.51 3.75
CA ALA A 507 9.97 -12.71 3.24
C ALA A 507 8.86 -13.20 4.19
N VAL A 508 9.14 -13.30 5.49
CA VAL A 508 8.14 -13.72 6.49
C VAL A 508 7.00 -12.71 6.59
N GLY A 509 7.29 -11.41 6.71
CA GLY A 509 6.26 -10.38 6.80
C GLY A 509 5.36 -10.32 5.57
N SER A 510 5.94 -10.37 4.37
CA SER A 510 5.18 -10.41 3.11
C SER A 510 4.34 -11.68 2.95
N PHE A 511 4.83 -12.83 3.43
CA PHE A 511 4.06 -14.08 3.44
C PHE A 511 2.90 -14.07 4.45
N CYS A 512 3.08 -13.45 5.63
CA CYS A 512 2.00 -13.26 6.59
C CYS A 512 0.90 -12.34 6.05
N LEU A 513 1.26 -11.23 5.39
CA LEU A 513 0.29 -10.33 4.74
C LEU A 513 -0.41 -11.03 3.57
N PHE A 514 0.31 -11.79 2.75
CA PHE A 514 -0.30 -12.57 1.67
C PHE A 514 -1.32 -13.60 2.18
N ILE A 515 -1.05 -14.29 3.29
CA ILE A 515 -2.04 -15.19 3.92
C ILE A 515 -3.25 -14.40 4.40
N PHE A 516 -3.04 -13.25 5.04
CA PHE A 516 -4.12 -12.38 5.49
C PHE A 516 -5.03 -11.93 4.33
N ASP A 517 -4.46 -11.40 3.25
CA ASP A 517 -5.19 -10.97 2.04
C ASP A 517 -5.96 -12.14 1.40
N MET A 518 -5.35 -13.34 1.35
CA MET A 518 -6.00 -14.56 0.84
C MET A 518 -7.13 -15.07 1.76
N CYS A 519 -7.05 -14.83 3.07
CA CYS A 519 -8.09 -15.21 4.03
C CYS A 519 -9.25 -14.21 4.08
N GLU A 520 -9.00 -12.91 3.88
CA GLU A 520 -10.04 -11.89 3.81
C GLU A 520 -10.60 -11.78 2.38
N ARG A 521 -9.86 -11.16 1.47
CA ARG A 521 -10.29 -10.90 0.09
C ARG A 521 -10.39 -12.16 -0.76
N GLY A 522 -9.56 -13.16 -0.52
CA GLY A 522 -9.66 -14.44 -1.23
C GLY A 522 -10.94 -15.24 -0.91
N VAL A 523 -11.51 -15.09 0.29
CA VAL A 523 -12.79 -15.73 0.67
C VAL A 523 -13.99 -14.89 0.18
N GLN A 524 -13.85 -13.55 0.16
CA GLN A 524 -14.87 -12.65 -0.36
C GLN A 524 -15.26 -12.93 -1.83
N LEU A 525 -14.34 -13.49 -2.63
CA LEU A 525 -14.62 -13.93 -4.00
C LEU A 525 -15.74 -14.98 -4.12
N LYS A 526 -16.00 -15.75 -3.06
CA LYS A 526 -17.08 -16.74 -3.01
C LYS A 526 -18.29 -16.26 -2.21
N ASN A 527 -18.06 -15.45 -1.18
CA ASN A 527 -19.11 -14.85 -0.38
C ASN A 527 -18.79 -13.36 -0.18
N PRO A 528 -19.43 -12.43 -0.94
CA PRO A 528 -19.08 -11.01 -0.89
C PRO A 528 -19.40 -10.37 0.48
N PHE A 529 -20.22 -11.03 1.29
CA PHE A 529 -20.53 -10.61 2.66
C PHE A 529 -19.56 -11.18 3.70
N TYR A 530 -18.54 -11.96 3.31
CA TYR A 530 -17.57 -12.47 4.28
C TYR A 530 -16.69 -11.35 4.86
N SER A 531 -16.44 -11.43 6.16
CA SER A 531 -15.46 -10.59 6.85
C SER A 531 -14.80 -11.38 7.97
N ILE A 532 -13.46 -11.41 7.98
CA ILE A 532 -12.65 -12.20 8.93
C ILE A 532 -12.84 -11.72 10.38
N TRP A 533 -13.13 -10.42 10.54
CA TRP A 533 -13.35 -9.68 11.80
C TRP A 533 -14.63 -10.05 12.55
N THR A 534 -15.44 -10.96 12.02
CA THR A 534 -16.74 -11.36 12.60
C THR A 534 -16.59 -12.51 13.58
N THR A 535 -15.78 -13.51 13.22
CA THR A 535 -15.46 -14.65 14.05
C THR A 535 -14.33 -14.31 15.02
N GLU A 536 -14.40 -14.82 16.26
CA GLU A 536 -13.38 -14.60 17.28
C GLU A 536 -12.02 -15.18 16.84
N VAL A 537 -12.03 -16.46 16.43
CA VAL A 537 -10.84 -17.16 15.92
C VAL A 537 -10.27 -16.47 14.67
N GLY A 538 -11.12 -16.02 13.74
CA GLY A 538 -10.67 -15.29 12.56
C GLY A 538 -10.02 -13.95 12.92
N THR A 539 -10.61 -13.21 13.85
CA THR A 539 -10.07 -11.94 14.37
C THR A 539 -8.72 -12.15 15.06
N GLU A 540 -8.59 -13.16 15.92
CA GLU A 540 -7.32 -13.49 16.58
C GLU A 540 -6.23 -13.88 15.57
N LEU A 541 -6.55 -14.69 14.56
CA LEU A 541 -5.61 -15.07 13.50
C LEU A 541 -5.22 -13.88 12.62
N ALA A 542 -6.18 -13.04 12.20
CA ALA A 542 -5.93 -11.82 11.44
C ALA A 542 -4.98 -10.88 12.20
N MET A 543 -5.30 -10.59 13.46
CA MET A 543 -4.45 -9.78 14.33
C MET A 543 -3.06 -10.40 14.52
N ALA A 544 -2.95 -11.73 14.67
CA ALA A 544 -1.67 -12.41 14.76
C ALA A 544 -0.81 -12.23 13.49
N PHE A 545 -1.39 -12.38 12.29
CA PHE A 545 -0.66 -12.14 11.03
C PHE A 545 -0.19 -10.69 10.90
N ILE A 546 -1.04 -9.72 11.22
CA ILE A 546 -0.71 -8.28 11.19
C ILE A 546 0.39 -7.95 12.21
N ILE A 547 0.30 -8.48 13.44
CA ILE A 547 1.32 -8.28 14.48
C ILE A 547 2.67 -8.89 14.07
N VAL A 548 2.68 -10.11 13.52
CA VAL A 548 3.92 -10.75 13.03
C VAL A 548 4.55 -9.96 11.88
N ALA A 549 3.73 -9.47 10.94
CA ALA A 549 4.20 -8.60 9.86
C ALA A 549 4.77 -7.27 10.39
N GLY A 550 4.11 -6.65 11.37
CA GLY A 550 4.58 -5.45 12.06
C GLY A 550 5.91 -5.64 12.79
N ILE A 551 6.07 -6.74 13.53
CA ILE A 551 7.35 -7.10 14.18
C ILE A 551 8.45 -7.30 13.13
N CYS A 552 8.14 -7.98 12.03
CA CYS A 552 9.08 -8.19 10.93
C CYS A 552 9.51 -6.87 10.27
N LEU A 553 8.60 -5.91 10.09
CA LEU A 553 8.88 -4.57 9.59
C LEU A 553 9.75 -3.74 10.55
N CYS A 554 9.47 -3.81 11.86
CA CYS A 554 10.30 -3.17 12.89
C CYS A 554 11.73 -3.75 12.91
N LEU A 555 11.88 -5.08 12.85
CA LEU A 555 13.18 -5.75 12.75
C LEU A 555 13.93 -5.35 11.47
N TYR A 556 13.22 -5.27 10.34
CA TYR A 556 13.79 -4.76 9.08
C TYR A 556 14.33 -3.34 9.22
N PHE A 557 13.56 -2.40 9.80
CA PHE A 557 14.01 -1.02 9.98
C PHE A 557 15.21 -0.92 10.93
N LEU A 558 15.25 -1.71 12.01
CA LEU A 558 16.42 -1.79 12.88
C LEU A 558 17.67 -2.27 12.13
N PHE A 559 17.55 -3.31 11.28
CA PHE A 559 18.66 -3.75 10.43
C PHE A 559 19.07 -2.71 9.39
N LEU A 560 18.11 -2.03 8.75
CA LEU A 560 18.41 -0.99 7.76
C LEU A 560 19.16 0.18 8.40
N CYS A 561 18.69 0.69 9.54
CA CYS A 561 19.36 1.75 10.31
C CYS A 561 20.76 1.34 10.76
N PHE A 562 20.94 0.10 11.24
CA PHE A 562 22.24 -0.44 11.62
C PHE A 562 23.21 -0.53 10.44
N MET A 563 22.75 -1.04 9.29
CA MET A 563 23.54 -1.13 8.06
C MET A 563 23.93 0.26 7.54
N VAL A 564 22.99 1.22 7.52
CA VAL A 564 23.25 2.62 7.16
C VAL A 564 24.32 3.25 8.08
N PHE A 565 24.22 3.03 9.39
CA PHE A 565 25.22 3.50 10.35
C PHE A 565 26.60 2.87 10.13
N GLN A 566 26.65 1.56 9.85
CA GLN A 566 27.90 0.88 9.48
C GLN A 566 28.51 1.44 8.19
N VAL A 567 27.71 1.65 7.14
CA VAL A 567 28.18 2.25 5.88
C VAL A 567 28.75 3.65 6.12
N PHE A 568 28.05 4.52 6.85
CA PHE A 568 28.57 5.86 7.15
C PHE A 568 29.86 5.84 7.96
N ARG A 569 29.98 4.97 8.98
CA ARG A 569 31.23 4.80 9.73
C ARG A 569 32.37 4.29 8.85
N ASN A 570 32.08 3.35 7.96
CA ASN A 570 33.06 2.81 7.03
C ASN A 570 33.54 3.90 6.04
N ILE A 571 32.61 4.62 5.41
CA ILE A 571 32.90 5.76 4.53
C ILE A 571 33.76 6.79 5.27
N SER A 572 33.40 7.18 6.49
CA SER A 572 34.17 8.14 7.28
C SER A 572 35.59 7.66 7.59
N GLY A 573 35.76 6.37 7.90
CA GLY A 573 37.07 5.76 8.18
C GLY A 573 37.94 5.54 6.94
N LYS A 574 37.33 5.31 5.76
CA LYS A 574 38.08 5.26 4.49
C LYS A 574 38.41 6.66 3.98
N GLN A 575 37.53 7.65 4.16
CA GLN A 575 37.77 9.03 3.71
C GLN A 575 39.05 9.65 4.29
N SER A 576 39.40 9.36 5.55
CA SER A 576 40.67 9.82 6.15
C SER A 576 41.93 9.16 5.56
N SER A 577 41.80 8.00 4.90
CA SER A 577 42.91 7.29 4.25
C SER A 577 42.95 7.45 2.72
N LEU A 578 41.91 8.01 2.09
CA LEU A 578 41.89 8.31 0.64
C LEU A 578 43.09 9.16 0.15
N PRO A 579 43.60 10.17 0.88
CA PRO A 579 44.75 10.95 0.44
C PRO A 579 46.05 10.13 0.30
N ALA A 580 46.15 8.98 0.98
CA ALA A 580 47.31 8.10 0.99
C ALA A 580 47.24 6.93 -0.03
N MET A 581 46.21 6.89 -0.87
CA MET A 581 46.02 5.83 -1.87
C MET A 581 46.43 6.27 -3.28
N SER A 582 46.80 5.29 -4.14
CA SER A 582 47.09 5.56 -5.55
C SER A 582 45.89 6.17 -6.29
N LYS A 583 46.18 7.08 -7.24
CA LYS A 583 45.19 7.94 -7.92
C LYS A 583 44.01 7.15 -8.51
N ALA A 584 44.27 6.00 -9.15
CA ALA A 584 43.24 5.14 -9.73
C ALA A 584 42.33 4.50 -8.66
N ARG A 585 42.92 3.99 -7.57
CA ARG A 585 42.17 3.39 -6.44
C ARG A 585 41.33 4.43 -5.71
N ARG A 586 41.88 5.63 -5.52
CA ARG A 586 41.19 6.77 -4.92
C ARG A 586 39.94 7.18 -5.72
N LEU A 587 40.08 7.38 -7.03
CA LEU A 587 38.96 7.74 -7.92
C LEU A 587 37.82 6.69 -7.88
N HIS A 588 38.16 5.40 -7.85
CA HIS A 588 37.17 4.32 -7.73
C HIS A 588 36.37 4.40 -6.42
N TYR A 589 37.04 4.59 -5.27
CA TYR A 589 36.37 4.72 -3.98
C TYR A 589 35.59 6.03 -3.83
N GLU A 590 36.11 7.16 -4.31
CA GLU A 590 35.38 8.44 -4.33
C GLU A 590 34.08 8.32 -5.15
N GLY A 591 34.13 7.65 -6.31
CA GLY A 591 32.94 7.35 -7.13
C GLY A 591 31.91 6.46 -6.42
N LEU A 592 32.35 5.39 -5.75
CA LEU A 592 31.47 4.49 -5.00
C LEU A 592 30.79 5.20 -3.81
N ILE A 593 31.54 6.04 -3.09
CA ILE A 593 31.02 6.85 -1.98
C ILE A 593 29.99 7.88 -2.50
N PHE A 594 30.29 8.57 -3.60
CA PHE A 594 29.34 9.51 -4.22
C PHE A 594 28.05 8.80 -4.63
N ARG A 595 28.16 7.66 -5.31
CA ARG A 595 27.04 6.82 -5.78
C ARG A 595 26.14 6.38 -4.64
N PHE A 596 26.72 5.92 -3.52
CA PHE A 596 25.95 5.59 -2.32
C PHE A 596 25.21 6.81 -1.74
N LYS A 597 25.93 7.91 -1.48
CA LYS A 597 25.35 9.12 -0.86
C LYS A 597 24.25 9.76 -1.73
N PHE A 598 24.46 9.81 -3.05
CA PHE A 598 23.49 10.36 -4.00
C PHE A 598 22.19 9.55 -4.03
N MET A 599 22.30 8.22 -4.19
CA MET A 599 21.14 7.34 -4.23
C MET A 599 20.39 7.34 -2.89
N MET A 600 21.12 7.30 -1.77
CA MET A 600 20.55 7.35 -0.43
C MET A 600 19.77 8.66 -0.17
N LEU A 601 20.31 9.81 -0.60
CA LEU A 601 19.62 11.11 -0.50
C LEU A 601 18.29 11.10 -1.26
N ILE A 602 18.29 10.58 -2.51
CA ILE A 602 17.08 10.47 -3.33
C ILE A 602 16.06 9.53 -2.67
N THR A 603 16.49 8.36 -2.19
CA THR A 603 15.59 7.42 -1.50
C THR A 603 14.96 8.03 -0.25
N LEU A 604 15.74 8.74 0.56
CA LEU A 604 15.23 9.45 1.74
C LEU A 604 14.25 10.56 1.35
N ALA A 605 14.54 11.33 0.29
CA ALA A 605 13.63 12.36 -0.21
C ALA A 605 12.31 11.75 -0.70
N CYS A 606 12.34 10.70 -1.54
CA CYS A 606 11.14 10.02 -2.01
C CYS A 606 10.31 9.42 -0.85
N ALA A 607 10.96 8.80 0.14
CA ALA A 607 10.28 8.27 1.32
C ALA A 607 9.65 9.40 2.17
N ALA A 608 10.39 10.48 2.44
CA ALA A 608 9.89 11.62 3.21
C ALA A 608 8.71 12.30 2.50
N MET A 609 8.79 12.56 1.19
CA MET A 609 7.69 13.12 0.41
C MET A 609 6.46 12.19 0.40
N THR A 610 6.66 10.87 0.34
CA THR A 610 5.56 9.89 0.43
C THR A 610 4.83 10.02 1.77
N VAL A 611 5.57 10.04 2.88
CA VAL A 611 4.98 10.14 4.23
C VAL A 611 4.32 11.50 4.46
N ILE A 612 4.95 12.60 4.02
CA ILE A 612 4.39 13.96 4.16
C ILE A 612 3.06 14.08 3.41
N PHE A 613 3.02 13.70 2.13
CA PHE A 613 1.77 13.79 1.35
C PHE A 613 0.72 12.78 1.83
N PHE A 614 1.12 11.60 2.33
CA PHE A 614 0.19 10.68 2.96
C PHE A 614 -0.49 11.33 4.18
N ILE A 615 0.28 11.88 5.12
CA ILE A 615 -0.26 12.58 6.30
C ILE A 615 -1.19 13.74 5.88
N VAL A 616 -0.78 14.55 4.88
CA VAL A 616 -1.62 15.63 4.36
C VAL A 616 -2.94 15.09 3.78
N SER A 617 -2.93 13.99 3.04
CA SER A 617 -4.14 13.35 2.49
C SER A 617 -5.07 12.76 3.55
N GLN A 618 -4.54 12.34 4.71
CA GLN A 618 -5.35 11.81 5.83
C GLN A 618 -5.96 12.93 6.69
N VAL A 619 -5.30 14.09 6.78
CA VAL A 619 -5.74 15.22 7.63
C VAL A 619 -6.62 16.23 6.86
N THR A 620 -6.57 16.23 5.53
CA THR A 620 -7.31 17.18 4.67
C THR A 620 -8.64 16.62 4.21
N GLU A 621 -9.67 17.46 4.06
CA GLU A 621 -11.00 17.14 3.51
C GLU A 621 -11.00 16.81 1.97
N GLY A 622 -9.90 16.24 1.47
CA GLY A 622 -9.72 15.71 0.11
C GLY A 622 -9.59 16.73 -1.03
N HIS A 623 -10.08 17.96 -0.86
CA HIS A 623 -10.09 18.99 -1.90
C HIS A 623 -9.76 20.38 -1.34
N TRP A 624 -8.96 21.16 -2.09
CA TRP A 624 -8.66 22.56 -1.79
C TRP A 624 -9.27 23.45 -2.87
N LYS A 625 -9.86 24.59 -2.49
CA LYS A 625 -10.30 25.62 -3.44
C LYS A 625 -9.24 26.72 -3.52
N TRP A 626 -8.53 26.80 -4.64
CA TRP A 626 -7.62 27.90 -4.93
C TRP A 626 -8.27 28.82 -5.97
N GLY A 627 -8.94 29.87 -5.49
CA GLY A 627 -9.83 30.68 -6.33
C GLY A 627 -10.96 29.81 -6.88
N ASP A 628 -11.19 29.88 -8.19
CA ASP A 628 -12.25 29.13 -8.88
C ASP A 628 -11.88 27.66 -9.17
N ILE A 629 -10.63 27.25 -8.91
CA ILE A 629 -10.15 25.89 -9.22
C ILE A 629 -10.18 25.00 -7.97
N THR A 630 -10.90 23.88 -8.06
CA THR A 630 -10.85 22.80 -7.05
C THR A 630 -9.68 21.86 -7.33
N ILE A 631 -8.68 21.86 -6.46
CA ILE A 631 -7.53 20.95 -6.52
C ILE A 631 -7.82 19.69 -5.70
N GLN A 632 -7.74 18.53 -6.35
CA GLN A 632 -8.03 17.22 -5.77
C GLN A 632 -6.78 16.62 -5.10
N VAL A 633 -6.55 16.94 -3.83
CA VAL A 633 -5.31 16.56 -3.10
C VAL A 633 -5.17 15.04 -3.00
N ASN A 634 -6.27 14.31 -2.77
CA ASN A 634 -6.23 12.85 -2.65
C ASN A 634 -5.88 12.17 -3.98
N SER A 635 -6.36 12.69 -5.11
CA SER A 635 -6.04 12.16 -6.44
C SER A 635 -4.63 12.57 -6.91
N ALA A 636 -4.19 13.78 -6.54
CA ALA A 636 -2.80 14.21 -6.70
C ALA A 636 -1.82 13.31 -5.91
N PHE A 637 -2.19 12.87 -4.71
CA PHE A 637 -1.41 11.92 -3.93
C PHE A 637 -1.24 10.58 -4.66
N PHE A 638 -2.33 9.90 -5.04
CA PHE A 638 -2.22 8.58 -5.69
C PHE A 638 -1.42 8.63 -7.00
N THR A 639 -1.73 9.57 -7.89
CA THR A 639 -1.00 9.75 -9.16
C THR A 639 0.44 10.20 -8.95
N GLY A 640 0.68 11.16 -8.05
CA GLY A 640 2.02 11.67 -7.75
C GLY A 640 2.94 10.61 -7.16
N ILE A 641 2.48 9.85 -6.16
CA ILE A 641 3.28 8.75 -5.57
C ILE A 641 3.53 7.65 -6.60
N TYR A 642 2.52 7.29 -7.39
CA TYR A 642 2.68 6.29 -8.46
C TYR A 642 3.68 6.74 -9.53
N GLY A 643 3.65 8.02 -9.94
CA GLY A 643 4.65 8.63 -10.81
C GLY A 643 6.05 8.62 -10.19
N MET A 644 6.16 8.93 -8.90
CA MET A 644 7.44 9.04 -8.20
C MET A 644 8.17 7.70 -8.14
N TRP A 645 7.48 6.62 -7.78
CA TRP A 645 8.10 5.29 -7.75
C TRP A 645 8.42 4.77 -9.15
N ASN A 646 7.62 5.11 -10.17
CA ASN A 646 7.96 4.85 -11.57
C ASN A 646 9.26 5.54 -12.00
N LEU A 647 9.36 6.85 -11.74
CA LEU A 647 10.54 7.66 -12.09
C LEU A 647 11.78 7.26 -11.27
N TYR A 648 11.60 6.84 -10.02
CA TYR A 648 12.66 6.28 -9.17
C TYR A 648 13.22 4.97 -9.75
N VAL A 649 12.36 4.03 -10.15
CA VAL A 649 12.78 2.76 -10.77
C VAL A 649 13.40 2.98 -12.16
N PHE A 650 12.85 3.92 -12.95
CA PHE A 650 13.44 4.35 -14.23
C PHE A 650 14.85 4.93 -14.02
N ALA A 651 15.02 5.83 -13.04
CA ALA A 651 16.30 6.45 -12.72
C ALA A 651 17.32 5.42 -12.24
N LEU A 652 16.91 4.43 -11.43
CA LEU A 652 17.76 3.31 -11.03
C LEU A 652 18.28 2.52 -12.24
N MET A 653 17.39 2.04 -13.11
CA MET A 653 17.80 1.28 -14.30
C MET A 653 18.68 2.12 -15.24
N PHE A 654 18.39 3.41 -15.42
CA PHE A 654 19.17 4.30 -16.27
C PHE A 654 20.58 4.59 -15.71
N LEU A 655 20.66 5.00 -14.43
CA LEU A 655 21.92 5.44 -13.80
C LEU A 655 22.85 4.27 -13.47
N TYR A 656 22.30 3.10 -13.14
CA TYR A 656 23.08 1.92 -12.77
C TYR A 656 23.43 1.01 -13.95
N ALA A 657 22.95 1.31 -15.16
CA ALA A 657 23.34 0.60 -16.38
C ALA A 657 24.87 0.68 -16.65
N PRO A 658 25.46 -0.33 -17.30
CA PRO A 658 26.83 -0.26 -17.81
C PRO A 658 27.02 0.89 -18.82
N SER A 659 28.10 1.67 -18.69
CA SER A 659 28.50 2.69 -19.67
C SER A 659 29.20 2.08 -20.89
N HIS A 660 29.30 2.85 -21.98
CA HIS A 660 30.10 2.48 -23.17
C HIS A 660 31.40 3.29 -23.28
N LYS A 661 31.63 4.24 -22.35
CA LYS A 661 32.81 5.09 -22.37
C LYS A 661 33.95 4.39 -21.64
N ASN A 662 34.92 3.89 -22.40
CA ASN A 662 36.16 3.35 -21.85
C ASN A 662 37.07 4.51 -21.41
N TYR A 663 37.50 4.52 -20.15
CA TYR A 663 38.66 5.31 -19.74
C TYR A 663 39.91 4.49 -20.06
N GLY A 664 40.63 4.86 -21.12
CA GLY A 664 41.81 4.12 -21.57
C GLY A 664 42.72 4.81 -22.61
N GLU A 665 42.23 5.79 -23.39
CA GLU A 665 43.03 6.36 -24.49
C GLU A 665 43.51 7.81 -24.26
N ASP A 666 42.88 8.59 -23.37
CA ASP A 666 43.26 10.01 -23.12
C ASP A 666 44.47 10.20 -22.17
N GLN A 667 45.28 9.15 -21.93
CA GLN A 667 46.47 9.20 -21.05
C GLN A 667 47.70 8.45 -21.61
N SER A 668 47.67 8.02 -22.88
CA SER A 668 48.78 7.29 -23.52
C SER A 668 49.79 8.19 -24.25
N ASN A 669 49.56 9.51 -24.33
CA ASN A 669 50.50 10.49 -24.88
C ASN A 669 51.08 11.36 -23.76
N GLY A 670 52.09 10.84 -23.04
CA GLY A 670 52.92 11.66 -22.16
C GLY A 670 53.16 11.14 -20.74
N ASP A 671 53.61 9.89 -20.57
CA ASP A 671 54.84 9.65 -19.79
C ASP A 671 55.43 8.25 -20.05
N LEU A 672 56.75 8.18 -20.17
CA LEU A 672 57.49 6.94 -20.45
C LEU A 672 58.14 6.40 -19.18
N GLY A 673 57.49 5.45 -18.51
CA GLY A 673 58.15 4.56 -17.55
C GLY A 673 57.40 4.29 -16.24
N VAL A 674 57.68 3.12 -15.65
CA VAL A 674 57.43 2.75 -14.25
C VAL A 674 55.95 2.69 -13.81
N ASN A 675 55.10 1.92 -14.51
CA ASN A 675 53.79 1.51 -13.95
C ASN A 675 53.28 0.09 -14.34
N SER A 676 54.04 -0.69 -15.10
CA SER A 676 53.61 -2.02 -15.59
C SER A 676 53.57 -3.13 -14.52
N GLY A 677 53.94 -2.83 -13.27
CA GLY A 677 53.95 -3.81 -12.17
C GLY A 677 52.64 -3.90 -11.38
N GLU A 678 51.94 -2.78 -11.17
CA GLU A 678 50.76 -2.74 -10.28
C GLU A 678 49.47 -3.25 -10.96
N GLU A 679 49.31 -3.00 -12.26
CA GLU A 679 48.12 -3.41 -13.03
C GLU A 679 48.01 -4.94 -13.13
N LEU A 680 49.15 -5.64 -13.11
CA LEU A 680 49.20 -7.10 -13.08
C LEU A 680 48.65 -7.65 -11.75
N GLN A 681 49.01 -7.06 -10.61
CA GLN A 681 48.53 -7.52 -9.30
C GLN A 681 47.02 -7.33 -9.12
N LEU A 682 46.45 -6.22 -9.62
CA LEU A 682 45.00 -5.99 -9.54
C LEU A 682 44.20 -7.06 -10.31
N THR A 683 44.78 -7.60 -11.39
CA THR A 683 44.17 -8.67 -12.18
C THR A 683 44.22 -10.01 -11.43
N THR A 684 45.36 -10.38 -10.84
CA THR A 684 45.52 -11.68 -10.17
C THR A 684 44.67 -11.84 -8.90
N THR A 685 44.39 -10.75 -8.17
CA THR A 685 43.58 -10.82 -6.92
C THR A 685 42.09 -11.07 -7.18
N ILE A 686 41.60 -10.93 -8.42
CA ILE A 686 40.17 -11.03 -8.74
C ILE A 686 39.79 -12.39 -9.37
N THR A 687 40.76 -13.20 -9.82
CA THR A 687 40.49 -14.40 -10.64
C THR A 687 40.99 -15.74 -10.08
N HIS A 688 41.40 -15.84 -8.81
CA HIS A 688 41.74 -17.14 -8.22
C HIS A 688 40.56 -17.77 -7.47
N VAL A 689 39.84 -18.64 -8.19
CA VAL A 689 38.99 -19.69 -7.61
C VAL A 689 39.86 -20.93 -7.44
N ASP A 690 40.46 -21.10 -6.26
CA ASP A 690 40.77 -22.40 -5.64
C ASP A 690 41.48 -22.20 -4.28
N GLY A 691 41.62 -23.28 -3.50
CA GLY A 691 41.99 -23.29 -2.07
C GLY A 691 43.41 -22.79 -1.68
N PRO A 692 43.72 -22.83 -0.37
CA PRO A 692 44.66 -21.89 0.25
C PRO A 692 46.14 -22.30 0.16
N THR A 693 47.03 -21.30 0.12
CA THR A 693 48.50 -21.49 0.20
C THR A 693 49.17 -20.59 1.23
N GLU A 694 49.53 -21.18 2.37
CA GLU A 694 50.89 -21.26 2.96
C GLU A 694 51.78 -19.99 3.17
N VAL A 695 51.34 -18.76 2.89
CA VAL A 695 52.22 -17.56 3.05
C VAL A 695 52.15 -16.92 4.45
N TYR A 696 51.07 -17.14 5.22
CA TYR A 696 50.86 -16.46 6.52
C TYR A 696 51.47 -17.15 7.76
N LYS A 697 52.23 -18.25 7.60
CA LYS A 697 52.80 -19.00 8.74
C LYS A 697 54.21 -18.59 9.18
N LEU A 698 54.91 -17.72 8.43
CA LEU A 698 56.33 -17.41 8.66
C LEU A 698 56.60 -16.10 9.42
N ALA A 699 55.58 -15.30 9.75
CA ALA A 699 55.74 -13.95 10.29
C ALA A 699 55.29 -13.77 11.76
N ARG A 700 55.35 -14.83 12.59
CA ARG A 700 55.09 -14.68 14.04
C ARG A 700 55.90 -15.65 14.90
N LYS A 701 57.16 -15.29 15.15
CA LYS A 701 57.97 -15.81 16.25
C LYS A 701 58.72 -14.65 16.92
N GLU A 702 58.72 -14.68 18.25
CA GLU A 702 59.64 -13.97 19.16
C GLU A 702 59.70 -12.43 19.12
N ALA A 703 58.91 -11.82 20.00
CA ALA A 703 59.41 -10.82 20.94
C ALA A 703 58.93 -11.23 22.34
N GLN A 704 59.85 -11.27 23.30
CA GLN A 704 59.68 -11.94 24.60
C GLN A 704 60.24 -11.04 25.70
N GLU A 705 59.36 -10.52 26.55
CA GLU A 705 59.49 -10.33 28.01
C GLU A 705 58.11 -9.96 28.59
#